data_AF-A0A9X1B513-F1
#
_entry.id   AF-A0A9X1B513-F1
#
_cell.length_a   1.000
_cell.length_b   1.000
_cell.length_c   1.000
_cell.angle_alpha   90.00
_cell.angle_beta   90.00
_cell.angle_gamma   90.00
#
_symmetry.space_group_name_H-M   'P 1'
#
loop_
_entity.id
_entity.type
_entity.pdbx_description
1 polymer ?
#
loop_
_entity_poly.entity_id
_entity_poly.type
_entity_poly.pdbx_seq_one_letter_code
_entity_poly.pdbx_strand_id
1 'polypeptide(L)'
;MPNQQLAKLNDHGQRFWLDSLSRDMLDNGQLESRIREQGLSGITSNPAIFRKAMADSPSYDDRIGIAVETLARDGSVAAEAVYEQLATDDVRDACDLLMPIHEATDGLDGFVSLEVSPHLAYDPVATLRQARDLWDRVGRPNLFIKVPGTPQGLHAVETLLVEGINVNITLLFGRDAYEQTLQTYLRAMEQRLRDGKDLHNVASVASFFLSRIDTAVDRELRQRIDPQVDERIVTEAESLLGRTAVANAQLAYARYREVGESERWQRLAKAGARPQRLVWASTGTKDPSLSDTHYVESLILPETISTMPEATADAFDDHGWIEVSAAGSMSEAAELLERLQRKLEIDFDAITHQLVAEGVQKFIDPYDQLMQRLAERIEHRQESIEEAERATPLVGEASRLRAEVLRMTSRAGSGHATSALSCADLVTALFFHEMRWDPSAPGARDQDRFLLSKGHAAPILWAALSEAGAIETDPLTLRQIDSDLEGHPTPRNPWIPVATGSLGQGLSAVNGMALADRLDGISARLFCLLGDGECSEGSVWEAAQFAADQRLEQIVAIVDANGLEQSGPAPYGHDTSVLAGRFRAFGWRTLEIDGHDFGAILPALKTARQPGPTAIIARTVKGKGISFLEGAEGWHGKALDEDQLAEALAEINEPDLRLLVEPRRVPSAEPTVATMAQVASERAQQESGLPLKVEYELGEEVATRAAFGAALQKLGSRFPDLVVLDGDVKNSTKTQEFAKTYPERFIEAQIAEQNMLGAALGLSASGKRSCVATFAAFLTRAHDIIRMAAHSQQPRMLICGSHAGISIGEDGPSQMGLEDMAMFRALNGTTVLYPADAVSAERLTETGLEHEGIVYLRTTRGKTPVLYQSDERFEIGGSKTLAESTQDRLTLVAAGITVHTALEASTRLREQGVCTRVIDAYSVKPLDVETLQRAAEETGTLLVIEDHHRDGGLGDAVAAQVGRLGRVFQLGVSGEPRSGSPEDLMERHRISGQQIEREALAIAA
;
A
#
# COMPACT_ATOMS: atom_id res chain seq x y z
N MET A 1 25.48 -48.50 -17.25
CA MET A 1 25.47 -48.74 -15.80
C MET A 1 26.00 -47.46 -15.19
N PRO A 2 25.27 -46.77 -14.31
CA PRO A 2 25.85 -45.64 -13.59
C PRO A 2 27.15 -46.11 -12.93
N ASN A 3 28.23 -45.34 -13.07
CA ASN A 3 29.47 -45.64 -12.37
C ASN A 3 29.14 -45.62 -10.86
N GLN A 4 29.38 -46.74 -10.17
CA GLN A 4 29.20 -46.86 -8.71
C GLN A 4 30.57 -46.70 -8.03
N GLN A 5 31.29 -45.61 -8.31
CA GLN A 5 32.65 -45.45 -7.76
C GLN A 5 32.61 -45.16 -6.27
N LEU A 6 31.62 -44.40 -5.79
CA LEU A 6 31.45 -44.14 -4.35
C LEU A 6 31.23 -45.43 -3.56
N ALA A 7 30.36 -46.32 -4.06
CA ALA A 7 30.06 -47.57 -3.38
C ALA A 7 31.30 -48.48 -3.27
N LYS A 8 32.19 -48.46 -4.27
CA LYS A 8 33.44 -49.25 -4.28
C LYS A 8 34.47 -48.77 -3.26
N LEU A 9 34.44 -47.51 -2.80
CA LEU A 9 35.34 -47.06 -1.73
C LEU A 9 35.24 -47.94 -0.48
N ASN A 10 34.03 -48.46 -0.22
CA ASN A 10 33.77 -49.35 0.90
C ASN A 10 34.58 -50.67 0.81
N ASP A 11 34.84 -51.17 -0.40
CA ASP A 11 35.64 -52.38 -0.64
C ASP A 11 37.13 -52.14 -0.36
N HIS A 12 37.57 -50.88 -0.46
CA HIS A 12 38.93 -50.44 -0.17
C HIS A 12 39.12 -49.96 1.27
N GLY A 13 38.09 -50.11 2.12
CA GLY A 13 38.15 -49.78 3.54
C GLY A 13 38.03 -48.29 3.85
N GLN A 14 37.67 -47.44 2.88
CA GLN A 14 37.34 -46.04 3.12
C GLN A 14 35.82 -45.84 3.05
N ARG A 15 35.25 -45.22 4.07
CA ARG A 15 33.80 -44.96 4.15
C ARG A 15 33.44 -43.60 3.58
N PHE A 16 32.39 -43.57 2.76
CA PHE A 16 31.83 -42.33 2.24
C PHE A 16 30.79 -41.75 3.22
N TRP A 17 31.04 -40.50 3.65
CA TRP A 17 30.09 -39.68 4.38
C TRP A 17 29.69 -38.44 3.57
N LEU A 18 28.43 -38.05 3.65
CA LEU A 18 27.93 -36.84 2.98
C LEU A 18 28.09 -35.61 3.90
N ASP A 19 28.64 -34.51 3.37
CA ASP A 19 28.72 -33.19 4.01
C ASP A 19 27.57 -32.30 3.52
N SER A 20 26.35 -32.78 3.73
CA SER A 20 25.09 -32.08 3.40
C SER A 20 23.93 -32.77 4.12
N LEU A 21 22.97 -31.98 4.60
CA LEU A 21 21.70 -32.45 5.14
C LEU A 21 20.68 -31.33 4.97
N SER A 22 19.53 -31.65 4.39
CA SER A 22 18.39 -30.76 4.28
C SER A 22 17.09 -31.53 4.40
N ARG A 23 16.01 -30.83 4.74
CA ARG A 23 14.69 -31.44 4.83
C ARG A 23 14.22 -32.04 3.51
N ASP A 24 14.47 -31.35 2.40
CA ASP A 24 14.11 -31.86 1.07
C ASP A 24 14.71 -33.23 0.79
N MET A 25 15.99 -33.45 1.15
CA MET A 25 16.66 -34.75 0.94
C MET A 25 16.02 -35.90 1.72
N LEU A 26 15.46 -35.60 2.89
CA LEU A 26 14.77 -36.56 3.74
C LEU A 26 13.39 -36.87 3.16
N ASP A 27 12.63 -35.83 2.82
CA ASP A 27 11.22 -35.97 2.44
C ASP A 27 11.05 -36.52 1.00
N ASN A 28 11.98 -36.22 0.09
CA ASN A 28 11.90 -36.66 -1.32
C ASN A 28 12.59 -38.01 -1.60
N GLY A 29 13.15 -38.67 -0.58
CA GLY A 29 13.84 -39.97 -0.70
C GLY A 29 15.25 -39.92 -1.31
N GLN A 30 15.82 -38.73 -1.56
CA GLN A 30 17.17 -38.59 -2.10
C GLN A 30 18.22 -39.21 -1.16
N LEU A 31 18.09 -39.02 0.15
CA LEU A 31 19.04 -39.57 1.11
C LEU A 31 19.02 -41.11 1.14
N GLU A 32 17.81 -41.70 1.12
CA GLU A 32 17.62 -43.15 1.04
C GLU A 32 18.21 -43.73 -0.26
N SER A 33 18.06 -43.00 -1.38
CA SER A 33 18.68 -43.37 -2.64
C SER A 33 20.21 -43.41 -2.54
N ARG A 34 20.85 -42.37 -1.97
CA ARG A 34 22.31 -42.34 -1.79
C ARG A 34 22.81 -43.46 -0.86
N ILE A 35 22.04 -43.83 0.17
CA ILE A 35 22.31 -44.97 1.04
C ILE A 35 22.35 -46.27 0.24
N ARG A 36 21.31 -46.53 -0.57
CA ARG A 36 21.15 -47.79 -1.30
C ARG A 36 22.08 -47.92 -2.51
N GLU A 37 22.29 -46.82 -3.23
CA GLU A 37 22.89 -46.84 -4.58
C GLU A 37 24.36 -46.42 -4.59
N GLN A 38 24.77 -45.53 -3.68
CA GLN A 38 26.13 -44.97 -3.62
C GLN A 38 26.93 -45.43 -2.39
N GLY A 39 26.35 -46.25 -1.52
CA GLY A 39 27.04 -46.78 -0.34
C GLY A 39 27.31 -45.73 0.74
N LEU A 40 26.47 -44.69 0.82
CA LEU A 40 26.52 -43.67 1.88
C LEU A 40 26.37 -44.35 3.26
N SER A 41 27.34 -44.09 4.14
CA SER A 41 27.47 -44.79 5.43
C SER A 41 27.56 -43.85 6.64
N GLY A 42 27.40 -42.54 6.41
CA GLY A 42 27.29 -41.55 7.46
C GLY A 42 27.11 -40.14 6.91
N ILE A 43 26.76 -39.20 7.77
CA ILE A 43 26.47 -37.81 7.40
C ILE A 43 27.15 -36.88 8.40
N THR A 44 27.65 -35.76 7.91
CA THR A 44 28.10 -34.65 8.75
C THR A 44 27.34 -33.39 8.38
N SER A 45 27.08 -32.57 9.40
CA SER A 45 26.51 -31.23 9.25
C SER A 45 27.48 -30.18 9.81
N ASN A 46 27.23 -28.93 9.45
CA ASN A 46 27.91 -27.76 9.97
C ASN A 46 26.99 -26.53 9.82
N PRO A 47 27.29 -25.39 10.45
CA PRO A 47 26.41 -24.21 10.40
C PRO A 47 26.14 -23.69 8.98
N ALA A 48 27.09 -23.81 8.04
CA ALA A 48 26.88 -23.36 6.67
C ALA A 48 25.90 -24.25 5.89
N ILE A 49 25.88 -25.56 6.17
CA ILE A 49 24.91 -26.52 5.62
C ILE A 49 23.50 -26.15 6.10
N PHE A 50 23.31 -25.99 7.41
CA PHE A 50 22.01 -25.63 7.96
C PHE A 50 21.58 -24.22 7.59
N ARG A 51 22.49 -23.25 7.44
CA ARG A 51 22.14 -21.94 6.87
C ARG A 51 21.52 -22.09 5.48
N LYS A 52 22.19 -22.83 4.58
CA LYS A 52 21.68 -23.06 3.23
C LYS A 52 20.32 -23.78 3.24
N ALA A 53 20.15 -24.76 4.13
CA ALA A 53 18.91 -25.53 4.22
C ALA A 53 17.76 -24.74 4.86
N MET A 54 18.00 -24.10 6.01
CA MET A 54 16.95 -23.53 6.87
C MET A 54 16.73 -22.02 6.68
N ALA A 55 17.76 -21.25 6.31
CA ALA A 55 17.60 -19.81 6.10
C ALA A 55 17.20 -19.47 4.65
N ASP A 56 17.74 -20.19 3.67
CA ASP A 56 17.62 -19.82 2.25
C ASP A 56 16.53 -20.61 1.49
N SER A 57 15.95 -21.66 2.09
CA SER A 57 14.93 -22.52 1.45
C SER A 57 13.50 -22.29 1.98
N PRO A 58 12.48 -22.28 1.09
CA PRO A 58 11.06 -22.31 1.50
C PRO A 58 10.64 -23.63 2.17
N SER A 59 11.38 -24.72 1.98
CA SER A 59 10.99 -26.06 2.49
C SER A 59 10.90 -26.16 4.02
N TYR A 60 11.40 -25.16 4.75
CA TYR A 60 11.30 -25.08 6.20
C TYR A 60 10.18 -24.17 6.72
N ASP A 61 9.42 -23.44 5.86
CA ASP A 61 8.41 -22.47 6.32
C ASP A 61 7.38 -23.08 7.28
N ASP A 62 6.78 -24.22 6.90
CA ASP A 62 5.77 -24.90 7.72
C ASP A 62 6.36 -25.39 9.05
N ARG A 63 7.60 -25.89 9.03
CA ARG A 63 8.27 -26.40 10.22
C ARG A 63 8.74 -25.30 11.15
N ILE A 64 9.17 -24.16 10.61
CA ILE A 64 9.41 -22.94 11.39
C ILE A 64 8.11 -22.51 12.06
N GLY A 65 6.97 -22.54 11.35
CA GLY A 65 5.65 -22.29 11.93
C GLY A 65 5.34 -23.22 13.10
N ILE A 66 5.46 -24.53 12.92
CA ILE A 66 5.22 -25.53 13.97
C ILE A 66 6.17 -25.34 15.17
N ALA A 67 7.45 -25.06 14.93
CA ALA A 67 8.43 -24.82 15.98
C ALA A 67 8.09 -23.54 16.78
N VAL A 68 7.74 -22.45 16.09
CA VAL A 68 7.30 -21.19 16.72
C VAL A 68 6.06 -21.44 17.58
N GLU A 69 5.04 -22.12 17.06
CA GLU A 69 3.81 -22.43 17.81
C GLU A 69 4.09 -23.33 19.04
N THR A 70 5.00 -24.29 18.91
CA THR A 70 5.37 -25.19 19.99
C THR A 70 6.13 -24.46 21.11
N LEU A 71 7.05 -23.56 20.74
CA LEU A 71 7.94 -22.84 21.65
C LEU A 71 7.31 -21.57 22.25
N ALA A 72 6.26 -21.01 21.63
CA ALA A 72 5.60 -19.77 22.08
C ALA A 72 4.90 -19.86 23.45
N ARG A 73 4.79 -21.05 24.05
CA ARG A 73 4.12 -21.25 25.35
C ARG A 73 4.80 -20.52 26.53
N ASP A 74 6.06 -20.09 26.37
CA ASP A 74 6.88 -19.53 27.46
C ASP A 74 7.40 -18.08 27.21
N GLY A 75 6.98 -17.39 26.13
CA GLY A 75 7.41 -16.01 25.82
C GLY A 75 8.09 -15.87 24.46
N SER A 76 9.06 -14.94 24.33
CA SER A 76 9.77 -14.68 23.06
C SER A 76 10.52 -15.92 22.56
N VAL A 77 10.25 -16.34 21.33
CA VAL A 77 10.87 -17.52 20.71
C VAL A 77 12.28 -17.18 20.23
N ALA A 78 13.31 -17.69 20.92
CA ALA A 78 14.70 -17.49 20.52
C ALA A 78 15.04 -18.28 19.25
N ALA A 79 15.78 -17.67 18.32
CA ALA A 79 16.19 -18.31 17.06
C ALA A 79 17.01 -19.58 17.30
N GLU A 80 17.85 -19.59 18.35
CA GLU A 80 18.64 -20.74 18.75
C GLU A 80 17.76 -21.95 19.11
N ALA A 81 16.65 -21.73 19.82
CA ALA A 81 15.74 -22.81 20.22
C ALA A 81 15.03 -23.42 19.00
N VAL A 82 14.59 -22.58 18.06
CA VAL A 82 14.00 -23.05 16.78
C VAL A 82 15.03 -23.80 15.96
N TYR A 83 16.25 -23.26 15.81
CA TYR A 83 17.34 -23.93 15.11
C TYR A 83 17.63 -25.30 15.69
N GLU A 84 17.82 -25.39 17.01
CA GLU A 84 18.13 -26.67 17.64
C GLU A 84 16.98 -27.67 17.47
N GLN A 85 15.72 -27.24 17.49
CA GLN A 85 14.58 -28.12 17.26
C GLN A 85 14.60 -28.68 15.83
N LEU A 86 14.75 -27.80 14.84
CA LEU A 86 14.79 -28.22 13.44
C LEU A 86 16.00 -29.11 13.15
N ALA A 87 17.19 -28.75 13.66
CA ALA A 87 18.42 -29.52 13.47
C ALA A 87 18.38 -30.88 14.16
N THR A 88 17.86 -30.95 15.40
CA THR A 88 17.74 -32.24 16.11
C THR A 88 16.71 -33.16 15.47
N ASP A 89 15.61 -32.63 14.93
CA ASP A 89 14.64 -33.43 14.20
C ASP A 89 15.22 -33.99 12.88
N ASP A 90 15.88 -33.15 12.07
CA ASP A 90 16.48 -33.61 10.80
C ASP A 90 17.59 -34.63 11.03
N VAL A 91 18.40 -34.43 12.07
CA VAL A 91 19.44 -35.38 12.44
C VAL A 91 18.84 -36.68 12.98
N ARG A 92 17.74 -36.62 13.74
CA ARG A 92 17.03 -37.83 14.22
C ARG A 92 16.49 -38.65 13.04
N ASP A 93 15.85 -38.00 12.08
CA ASP A 93 15.30 -38.65 10.89
C ASP A 93 16.44 -39.26 10.03
N ALA A 94 17.56 -38.55 9.88
CA ALA A 94 18.74 -39.07 9.20
C ALA A 94 19.39 -40.26 9.95
N CYS A 95 19.43 -40.21 11.29
CA CYS A 95 19.88 -41.32 12.12
C CYS A 95 18.99 -42.55 11.93
N ASP A 96 17.66 -42.37 11.82
CA ASP A 96 16.72 -43.46 11.59
C ASP A 96 16.94 -44.12 10.22
N LEU A 97 17.19 -43.34 9.17
CA LEU A 97 17.51 -43.85 7.84
C LEU A 97 18.84 -44.63 7.79
N LEU A 98 19.83 -44.24 8.60
CA LEU A 98 21.14 -44.90 8.67
C LEU A 98 21.20 -46.03 9.72
N MET A 99 20.17 -46.19 10.55
CA MET A 99 20.11 -47.24 11.58
C MET A 99 20.34 -48.66 11.04
N PRO A 100 19.79 -49.07 9.88
CA PRO A 100 20.05 -50.40 9.35
C PRO A 100 21.55 -50.66 9.06
N ILE A 101 22.30 -49.64 8.63
CA ILE A 101 23.76 -49.74 8.45
C ILE A 101 24.44 -49.84 9.80
N HIS A 102 24.01 -49.04 10.76
CA HIS A 102 24.55 -49.05 12.11
C HIS A 102 24.43 -50.43 12.76
N GLU A 103 23.25 -51.06 12.67
CA GLU A 103 23.03 -52.41 13.19
C GLU A 103 23.81 -53.47 12.40
N ALA A 104 23.80 -53.41 11.07
CA ALA A 104 24.48 -54.39 10.21
C ALA A 104 26.01 -54.39 10.38
N THR A 105 26.57 -53.26 10.80
CA THR A 105 28.02 -53.09 11.01
C THR A 105 28.42 -53.20 12.48
N ASP A 106 27.51 -53.65 13.36
CA ASP A 106 27.71 -53.68 14.82
C ASP A 106 28.23 -52.34 15.35
N GLY A 107 27.56 -51.27 14.93
CA GLY A 107 27.82 -49.88 15.29
C GLY A 107 29.13 -49.29 14.77
N LEU A 108 29.78 -49.91 13.78
CA LEU A 108 30.96 -49.32 13.15
C LEU A 108 30.60 -48.14 12.25
N ASP A 109 29.52 -48.23 11.48
CA ASP A 109 29.08 -47.21 10.52
C ASP A 109 27.64 -46.74 10.81
N GLY A 110 27.04 -45.96 9.89
CA GLY A 110 25.66 -45.49 9.98
C GLY A 110 25.46 -44.29 10.90
N PHE A 111 26.46 -43.41 11.03
CA PHE A 111 26.40 -42.28 11.97
C PHE A 111 25.98 -40.96 11.33
N VAL A 112 25.34 -40.09 12.11
CA VAL A 112 25.06 -38.68 11.73
C VAL A 112 25.71 -37.75 12.75
N SER A 113 26.36 -36.69 12.30
CA SER A 113 27.04 -35.73 13.17
C SER A 113 26.28 -34.42 13.30
N LEU A 114 26.04 -33.99 14.55
CA LEU A 114 25.46 -32.70 14.92
C LEU A 114 26.44 -31.89 15.77
N GLU A 115 26.65 -30.63 15.41
CA GLU A 115 27.64 -29.76 16.03
C GLU A 115 27.07 -28.95 17.20
N VAL A 116 27.85 -28.81 18.28
CA VAL A 116 27.59 -27.80 19.30
C VAL A 116 27.76 -26.40 18.70
N SER A 117 27.18 -25.38 19.33
CA SER A 117 27.36 -24.00 18.90
C SER A 117 28.86 -23.65 18.82
N PRO A 118 29.33 -23.08 17.70
CA PRO A 118 30.75 -22.76 17.52
C PRO A 118 31.24 -21.68 18.51
N HIS A 119 30.33 -20.89 19.09
CA HIS A 119 30.64 -19.95 20.18
C HIS A 119 31.14 -20.63 21.45
N LEU A 120 30.85 -21.92 21.62
CA LEU A 120 31.26 -22.69 22.79
C LEU A 120 32.64 -23.34 22.63
N ALA A 121 33.31 -23.17 21.49
CA ALA A 121 34.59 -23.82 21.16
C ALA A 121 35.70 -23.62 22.20
N TYR A 122 35.61 -22.58 23.04
CA TYR A 122 36.56 -22.27 24.12
C TYR A 122 35.95 -22.33 25.53
N ASP A 123 34.69 -22.78 25.67
CA ASP A 123 33.97 -22.96 26.94
C ASP A 123 33.63 -24.45 27.14
N PRO A 124 34.42 -25.19 27.93
CA PRO A 124 34.19 -26.62 28.13
C PRO A 124 32.91 -26.91 28.92
N VAL A 125 32.50 -26.03 29.82
CA VAL A 125 31.31 -26.26 30.67
C VAL A 125 30.04 -26.07 29.85
N ALA A 126 29.98 -25.01 29.06
CA ALA A 126 28.84 -24.77 28.17
C ALA A 126 28.77 -25.82 27.06
N THR A 127 29.91 -26.23 26.48
CA THR A 127 29.99 -27.32 25.49
C THR A 127 29.40 -28.61 26.06
N LEU A 128 29.78 -29.01 27.28
CA LEU A 128 29.25 -30.22 27.93
C LEU A 128 27.73 -30.17 28.11
N ARG A 129 27.21 -29.02 28.54
CA ARG A 129 25.77 -28.84 28.75
C ARG A 129 25.01 -28.98 27.43
N GLN A 130 25.42 -28.29 26.38
CA GLN A 130 24.73 -28.35 25.09
C GLN A 130 24.88 -29.72 24.43
N ALA A 131 26.07 -30.33 24.49
CA ALA A 131 26.30 -31.67 23.96
C ALA A 131 25.35 -32.72 24.56
N ARG A 132 25.09 -32.67 25.87
CA ARG A 132 24.13 -33.56 26.54
C ARG A 132 22.70 -33.28 26.11
N ASP A 133 22.31 -32.01 26.01
CA ASP A 133 20.97 -31.63 25.54
C ASP A 133 20.69 -32.14 24.11
N LEU A 134 21.63 -31.90 23.19
CA LEU A 134 21.51 -32.36 21.81
C LEU A 134 21.47 -33.90 21.72
N TRP A 135 22.28 -34.59 22.54
CA TRP A 135 22.30 -36.04 22.62
C TRP A 135 20.95 -36.60 23.06
N ASP A 136 20.40 -36.07 24.15
CA ASP A 136 19.12 -36.50 24.71
C ASP A 136 17.95 -36.19 23.77
N ARG A 137 17.97 -35.03 23.09
CA ARG A 137 16.94 -34.62 22.13
C ARG A 137 16.92 -35.51 20.90
N VAL A 138 18.07 -35.78 20.28
CA VAL A 138 18.12 -36.70 19.12
C VAL A 138 17.74 -38.11 19.56
N GLY A 139 18.27 -38.58 20.69
CA GLY A 139 17.87 -39.85 21.31
C GLY A 139 18.15 -41.06 20.42
N ARG A 140 19.27 -41.06 19.69
CA ARG A 140 19.70 -42.17 18.82
C ARG A 140 21.15 -42.58 19.09
N PRO A 141 21.45 -43.90 19.16
CA PRO A 141 22.79 -44.41 19.48
C PRO A 141 23.83 -44.15 18.38
N ASN A 142 23.38 -43.86 17.15
CA ASN A 142 24.22 -43.54 16.00
C ASN A 142 24.37 -42.03 15.74
N LEU A 143 24.14 -41.20 16.77
CA LEU A 143 24.49 -39.78 16.75
C LEU A 143 25.98 -39.61 17.07
N PHE A 144 26.63 -38.63 16.45
CA PHE A 144 27.88 -38.02 16.90
C PHE A 144 27.64 -36.57 17.34
N ILE A 145 28.02 -36.23 18.57
CA ILE A 145 28.18 -34.83 18.94
C ILE A 145 29.52 -34.33 18.42
N LYS A 146 29.50 -33.28 17.60
CA LYS A 146 30.68 -32.72 16.98
C LYS A 146 31.21 -31.56 17.82
N VAL A 147 32.48 -31.66 18.23
CA VAL A 147 33.14 -30.70 19.13
C VAL A 147 34.47 -30.27 18.52
N PRO A 148 34.76 -28.96 18.43
CA PRO A 148 36.06 -28.46 18.00
C PRO A 148 37.23 -29.02 18.83
N GLY A 149 38.29 -29.45 18.16
CA GLY A 149 39.53 -29.99 18.75
C GLY A 149 40.44 -28.92 19.36
N THR A 150 39.88 -27.85 19.92
CA THR A 150 40.63 -26.88 20.72
C THR A 150 41.07 -27.53 22.04
N PRO A 151 42.10 -27.01 22.73
CA PRO A 151 42.51 -27.55 24.03
C PRO A 151 41.36 -27.62 25.04
N GLN A 152 40.48 -26.61 25.05
CA GLN A 152 39.28 -26.55 25.87
C GLN A 152 38.21 -27.54 25.41
N GLY A 153 37.99 -27.66 24.10
CA GLY A 153 37.06 -28.64 23.53
C GLY A 153 37.45 -30.07 23.89
N LEU A 154 38.74 -30.42 23.80
CA LEU A 154 39.25 -31.74 24.20
C LEU A 154 38.98 -32.08 25.67
N HIS A 155 38.94 -31.09 26.57
CA HIS A 155 38.54 -31.30 27.96
C HIS A 155 37.07 -31.74 28.08
N ALA A 156 36.17 -31.12 27.31
CA ALA A 156 34.78 -31.54 27.23
C ALA A 156 34.65 -32.92 26.58
N VAL A 157 35.38 -33.18 25.49
CA VAL A 157 35.37 -34.47 24.79
C VAL A 157 35.74 -35.64 25.69
N GLU A 158 36.78 -35.51 26.53
CA GLU A 158 37.18 -36.57 27.46
C GLU A 158 36.02 -36.97 28.37
N THR A 159 35.29 -35.98 28.88
CA THR A 159 34.14 -36.17 29.78
C THR A 159 32.96 -36.81 29.03
N LEU A 160 32.62 -36.31 27.83
CA LEU A 160 31.52 -36.85 27.00
C LEU A 160 31.75 -38.32 26.66
N LEU A 161 32.96 -38.68 26.25
CA LEU A 161 33.33 -40.07 25.98
C LEU A 161 33.22 -40.93 27.25
N VAL A 162 33.68 -40.44 28.42
CA VAL A 162 33.53 -41.13 29.71
C VAL A 162 32.07 -41.30 30.13
N GLU A 163 31.16 -40.44 29.66
CA GLU A 163 29.71 -40.57 29.85
C GLU A 163 29.08 -41.55 28.86
N GLY A 164 29.70 -41.76 27.71
CA GLY A 164 29.28 -42.71 26.69
C GLY A 164 28.60 -42.05 25.51
N ILE A 165 28.81 -40.74 25.34
CA ILE A 165 28.35 -39.97 24.20
C ILE A 165 29.39 -40.13 23.09
N ASN A 166 28.94 -40.46 21.88
CA ASN A 166 29.85 -40.56 20.74
C ASN A 166 30.30 -39.16 20.30
N VAL A 167 31.59 -38.98 20.03
CA VAL A 167 32.14 -37.65 19.68
C VAL A 167 32.88 -37.63 18.34
N ASN A 168 32.49 -36.69 17.47
CA ASN A 168 33.26 -36.28 16.29
C ASN A 168 34.11 -35.05 16.62
N ILE A 169 35.43 -35.23 16.70
CA ILE A 169 36.35 -34.15 17.06
C ILE A 169 36.77 -33.44 15.79
N THR A 170 36.38 -32.17 15.62
CA THR A 170 36.52 -31.42 14.36
C THR A 170 37.60 -30.34 14.42
N LEU A 171 37.91 -29.70 13.28
CA LEU A 171 38.91 -28.64 13.14
C LEU A 171 40.34 -29.07 13.50
N LEU A 172 40.72 -30.30 13.13
CA LEU A 172 42.09 -30.78 13.25
C LEU A 172 42.87 -30.46 11.96
N PHE A 173 43.95 -29.69 12.08
CA PHE A 173 44.80 -29.30 10.95
C PHE A 173 46.25 -29.79 11.09
N GLY A 174 46.75 -29.89 12.33
CA GLY A 174 48.13 -30.28 12.65
C GLY A 174 48.22 -31.67 13.27
N ARG A 175 49.41 -32.28 13.19
CA ARG A 175 49.68 -33.61 13.77
C ARG A 175 49.71 -33.59 15.30
N ASP A 176 50.13 -32.48 15.88
CA ASP A 176 50.15 -32.26 17.33
C ASP A 176 48.73 -32.20 17.92
N ALA A 177 47.81 -31.50 17.25
CA ALA A 177 46.39 -31.46 17.60
C ALA A 177 45.75 -32.86 17.48
N TYR A 178 46.13 -33.62 16.45
CA TYR A 178 45.69 -35.01 16.31
C TYR A 178 46.27 -35.91 17.42
N GLU A 179 47.54 -35.78 17.79
CA GLU A 179 48.12 -36.53 18.90
C GLU A 179 47.38 -36.22 20.22
N GLN A 180 47.09 -34.94 20.50
CA GLN A 180 46.31 -34.57 21.69
C GLN A 180 44.91 -35.19 21.68
N THR A 181 44.25 -35.20 20.51
CA THR A 181 42.94 -35.82 20.30
C THR A 181 42.97 -37.32 20.60
N LEU A 182 43.96 -38.02 20.04
CA LEU A 182 44.15 -39.44 20.24
C LEU A 182 44.45 -39.79 21.71
N GLN A 183 45.33 -39.03 22.35
CA GLN A 183 45.64 -39.22 23.77
C GLN A 183 44.40 -39.02 24.65
N THR A 184 43.56 -38.06 24.31
CA THR A 184 42.29 -37.78 25.00
C THR A 184 41.31 -38.95 24.86
N TYR A 185 41.17 -39.50 23.65
CA TYR A 185 40.37 -40.70 23.41
C TYR A 185 40.84 -41.90 24.25
N LEU A 186 42.15 -42.19 24.22
CA LEU A 186 42.72 -43.30 24.98
C LEU A 186 42.51 -43.12 26.50
N ARG A 187 42.70 -41.91 27.04
CA ARG A 187 42.45 -41.63 28.46
C ARG A 187 40.99 -41.83 28.84
N ALA A 188 40.04 -41.39 28.00
CA ALA A 188 38.62 -41.57 28.23
C ALA A 188 38.23 -43.06 28.26
N MET A 189 38.72 -43.86 27.30
CA MET A 189 38.46 -45.29 27.25
C MET A 189 39.09 -46.03 28.44
N GLU A 190 40.31 -45.67 28.83
CA GLU A 190 40.95 -46.22 30.03
C GLU A 190 40.18 -45.86 31.31
N GLN A 191 39.65 -44.64 31.39
CA GLN A 191 38.85 -44.21 32.53
C GLN A 191 37.52 -44.98 32.60
N ARG A 192 36.81 -45.15 31.47
CA ARG A 192 35.61 -46.00 31.42
C ARG A 192 35.89 -47.44 31.84
N LEU A 193 37.00 -48.01 31.36
CA LEU A 193 37.41 -49.36 31.73
C LEU A 193 37.68 -49.48 33.24
N ARG A 194 38.34 -48.49 33.85
CA ARG A 194 38.54 -48.41 35.30
C ARG A 194 37.22 -48.29 36.07
N ASP A 195 36.27 -47.55 35.53
CA ASP A 195 34.95 -47.32 36.13
C ASP A 195 33.96 -48.48 35.90
N GLY A 196 34.36 -49.54 35.18
CA GLY A 196 33.50 -50.68 34.85
C GLY A 196 32.38 -50.36 33.87
N LYS A 197 32.50 -49.27 33.11
CA LYS A 197 31.55 -48.85 32.08
C LYS A 197 31.83 -49.56 30.75
N ASP A 198 30.78 -49.79 29.96
CA ASP A 198 30.88 -50.43 28.65
C ASP A 198 31.74 -49.60 27.68
N LEU A 199 32.61 -50.27 26.92
CA LEU A 199 33.44 -49.65 25.87
C LEU A 199 32.89 -49.89 24.47
N HIS A 200 31.97 -50.85 24.30
CA HIS A 200 31.43 -51.26 23.01
C HIS A 200 30.58 -50.16 22.37
N ASN A 201 29.74 -49.52 23.16
CA ASN A 201 28.75 -48.55 22.65
C ASN A 201 29.27 -47.10 22.64
N VAL A 202 30.59 -46.89 22.59
CA VAL A 202 31.18 -45.55 22.47
C VAL A 202 32.07 -45.48 21.23
N ALA A 203 31.70 -44.61 20.31
CA ALA A 203 32.45 -44.33 19.09
C ALA A 203 33.07 -42.93 19.15
N SER A 204 34.19 -42.75 18.45
CA SER A 204 34.77 -41.44 18.22
C SER A 204 35.42 -41.37 16.84
N VAL A 205 35.38 -40.20 16.22
CA VAL A 205 36.11 -39.92 14.98
C VAL A 205 36.89 -38.62 15.10
N ALA A 206 38.00 -38.52 14.37
CA ALA A 206 38.88 -37.35 14.34
C ALA A 206 38.86 -36.72 12.93
N SER A 207 38.17 -35.60 12.78
CA SER A 207 37.99 -34.89 11.50
C SER A 207 39.15 -33.95 11.20
N PHE A 208 39.98 -34.41 10.27
CA PHE A 208 41.22 -33.79 9.79
C PHE A 208 40.97 -33.04 8.48
N PHE A 209 41.16 -31.72 8.49
CA PHE A 209 40.76 -30.82 7.41
C PHE A 209 41.88 -30.68 6.37
N LEU A 210 41.54 -30.86 5.08
CA LEU A 210 42.54 -30.93 4.00
C LEU A 210 42.67 -29.62 3.22
N SER A 211 41.68 -29.27 2.40
CA SER A 211 41.86 -28.20 1.39
C SER A 211 42.17 -26.82 1.98
N ARG A 212 41.80 -26.57 3.25
CA ARG A 212 42.16 -25.34 3.97
C ARG A 212 43.66 -25.25 4.27
N ILE A 213 44.33 -26.38 4.47
CA ILE A 213 45.78 -26.46 4.69
C ILE A 213 46.50 -26.05 3.40
N ASP A 214 46.19 -26.71 2.28
CA ASP A 214 46.83 -26.36 0.99
C ASP A 214 46.50 -24.93 0.59
N THR A 215 45.26 -24.45 0.78
CA THR A 215 44.94 -23.03 0.51
C THR A 215 45.86 -22.08 1.28
N ALA A 216 46.15 -22.36 2.55
CA ALA A 216 47.00 -21.51 3.37
C ALA A 216 48.49 -21.65 3.02
N VAL A 217 48.97 -22.89 2.83
CA VAL A 217 50.37 -23.18 2.51
C VAL A 217 50.71 -22.74 1.07
N ASP A 218 49.84 -23.01 0.10
CA ASP A 218 50.07 -22.63 -1.30
C ASP A 218 50.07 -21.11 -1.49
N ARG A 219 49.35 -20.37 -0.65
CA ARG A 219 49.44 -18.90 -0.61
C ARG A 219 50.84 -18.44 -0.16
N GLU A 220 51.47 -19.15 0.77
CA GLU A 220 52.86 -18.89 1.19
C GLU A 220 53.88 -19.36 0.15
N LEU A 221 53.63 -20.49 -0.51
CA LEU A 221 54.47 -21.00 -1.60
C LEU A 221 54.44 -20.06 -2.81
N ARG A 222 53.26 -19.55 -3.20
CA ARG A 222 53.11 -18.61 -4.33
C ARG A 222 53.85 -17.29 -4.11
N GLN A 223 53.98 -16.83 -2.86
CA GLN A 223 54.80 -15.65 -2.55
C GLN A 223 56.30 -15.88 -2.81
N ARG A 224 56.74 -17.15 -2.90
CA ARG A 224 58.13 -17.55 -3.17
C ARG A 224 58.36 -17.90 -4.65
N ILE A 225 57.30 -17.87 -5.48
CA ILE A 225 57.35 -18.04 -6.94
C ILE A 225 57.41 -16.65 -7.57
N ASP A 226 58.54 -15.96 -7.37
CA ASP A 226 58.86 -14.67 -7.99
C ASP A 226 60.08 -14.86 -8.93
N PRO A 227 60.05 -14.35 -10.18
CA PRO A 227 61.19 -14.42 -11.11
C PRO A 227 62.51 -13.83 -10.57
N GLN A 228 62.47 -13.01 -9.52
CA GLN A 228 63.64 -12.40 -8.87
C GLN A 228 64.24 -13.25 -7.74
N VAL A 229 63.59 -14.34 -7.35
CA VAL A 229 64.06 -15.30 -6.33
C VAL A 229 64.90 -16.41 -6.99
N ASP A 230 65.80 -17.05 -6.24
CA ASP A 230 66.63 -18.17 -6.72
C ASP A 230 65.77 -19.24 -7.41
N GLU A 231 66.11 -19.60 -8.66
CA GLU A 231 65.40 -20.59 -9.49
C GLU A 231 65.21 -21.93 -8.77
N ARG A 232 66.12 -22.29 -7.85
CA ARG A 232 66.00 -23.49 -7.01
C ARG A 232 64.86 -23.40 -6.01
N ILE A 233 64.63 -22.22 -5.42
CA ILE A 233 63.53 -21.96 -4.48
C ILE A 233 62.21 -21.95 -5.24
N VAL A 234 62.17 -21.36 -6.44
CA VAL A 234 60.99 -21.36 -7.32
C VAL A 234 60.59 -22.79 -7.70
N THR A 235 61.54 -23.58 -8.23
CA THR A 235 61.32 -24.99 -8.60
C THR A 235 60.87 -25.82 -7.39
N GLU A 236 61.48 -25.59 -6.23
CA GLU A 236 61.10 -26.27 -4.99
C GLU A 236 59.68 -25.90 -4.57
N ALA A 237 59.31 -24.62 -4.57
CA ALA A 237 57.97 -24.15 -4.20
C ALA A 237 56.87 -24.66 -5.16
N GLU A 238 57.11 -24.63 -6.47
CA GLU A 238 56.19 -25.18 -7.48
C GLU A 238 55.95 -26.69 -7.28
N SER A 239 57.00 -27.45 -6.92
CA SER A 239 56.90 -28.90 -6.73
C SER A 239 56.05 -29.33 -5.52
N LEU A 240 55.71 -28.39 -4.63
CA LEU A 240 54.99 -28.62 -3.37
C LEU A 240 53.52 -28.16 -3.39
N LEU A 241 53.12 -27.36 -4.40
CA LEU A 241 51.75 -26.86 -4.53
C LEU A 241 50.72 -27.99 -4.52
N GLY A 242 49.68 -27.87 -3.69
CA GLY A 242 48.57 -28.82 -3.62
C GLY A 242 48.90 -30.20 -3.00
N ARG A 243 50.09 -30.37 -2.39
CA ARG A 243 50.56 -31.67 -1.87
C ARG A 243 50.71 -31.71 -0.35
N THR A 244 50.67 -30.57 0.32
CA THR A 244 51.02 -30.47 1.75
C THR A 244 49.95 -31.10 2.64
N ALA A 245 48.67 -30.87 2.34
CA ALA A 245 47.56 -31.43 3.11
C ALA A 245 47.52 -32.96 3.02
N VAL A 246 47.75 -33.52 1.83
CA VAL A 246 47.80 -34.99 1.60
C VAL A 246 48.96 -35.60 2.37
N ALA A 247 50.17 -35.02 2.29
CA ALA A 247 51.33 -35.50 3.04
C ALA A 247 51.09 -35.46 4.56
N ASN A 248 50.51 -34.37 5.07
CA ASN A 248 50.16 -34.22 6.48
C ASN A 248 49.14 -35.28 6.93
N ALA A 249 48.10 -35.53 6.14
CA ALA A 249 47.08 -36.55 6.40
C ALA A 249 47.67 -37.97 6.38
N GLN A 250 48.56 -38.27 5.43
CA GLN A 250 49.29 -39.54 5.35
C GLN A 250 50.09 -39.80 6.65
N LEU A 251 50.81 -38.79 7.16
CA LEU A 251 51.55 -38.92 8.42
C LEU A 251 50.64 -39.06 9.64
N ALA A 252 49.48 -38.39 9.68
CA ALA A 252 48.48 -38.61 10.71
C ALA A 252 47.94 -40.06 10.67
N TYR A 253 47.73 -40.61 9.47
CA TYR A 253 47.33 -42.01 9.29
C TYR A 253 48.43 -43.01 9.69
N ALA A 254 49.70 -42.72 9.39
CA ALA A 254 50.82 -43.54 9.89
C ALA A 254 50.79 -43.61 11.42
N ARG A 255 50.57 -42.47 12.08
CA ARG A 255 50.43 -42.40 13.54
C ARG A 255 49.22 -43.20 14.07
N TYR A 256 48.08 -43.13 13.39
CA TYR A 256 46.90 -43.95 13.68
C TYR A 256 47.25 -45.46 13.67
N ARG A 257 47.97 -45.92 12.63
CA ARG A 257 48.40 -47.33 12.50
C ARG A 257 49.35 -47.76 13.60
N GLU A 258 50.36 -46.94 13.93
CA GLU A 258 51.30 -47.21 15.03
C GLU A 258 50.57 -47.41 16.36
N VAL A 259 49.58 -46.57 16.65
CA VAL A 259 48.83 -46.65 17.91
C VAL A 259 47.93 -47.88 17.93
N GLY A 260 47.37 -48.26 16.78
CA GLY A 260 46.63 -49.53 16.61
C GLY A 260 47.46 -50.78 16.93
N GLU A 261 48.79 -50.71 16.83
CA GLU A 261 49.69 -51.81 17.19
C GLU A 261 50.20 -51.74 18.64
N SER A 262 49.93 -50.64 19.35
CA SER A 262 50.42 -50.44 20.72
C SER A 262 49.75 -51.37 21.74
N GLU A 263 50.52 -51.82 22.75
CA GLU A 263 49.97 -52.63 23.86
C GLU A 263 48.82 -51.92 24.60
N ARG A 264 48.90 -50.58 24.68
CA ARG A 264 47.89 -49.73 25.31
C ARG A 264 46.55 -49.86 24.59
N TRP A 265 46.54 -49.74 23.27
CA TRP A 265 45.34 -49.92 22.46
C TRP A 265 44.83 -51.37 22.48
N GLN A 266 45.72 -52.35 22.31
CA GLN A 266 45.35 -53.77 22.29
C GLN A 266 44.63 -54.22 23.57
N ARG A 267 44.94 -53.60 24.72
CA ARG A 267 44.20 -53.83 25.98
C ARG A 267 42.77 -53.30 25.92
N LEU A 268 42.57 -52.09 25.41
CA LEU A 268 41.25 -51.47 25.28
C LEU A 268 40.40 -52.19 24.23
N ALA A 269 40.98 -52.55 23.09
CA ALA A 269 40.31 -53.31 22.03
C ALA A 269 39.80 -54.67 22.53
N LYS A 270 40.61 -55.41 23.32
CA LYS A 270 40.18 -56.66 23.97
C LYS A 270 39.03 -56.46 24.96
N ALA A 271 38.90 -55.27 25.54
CA ALA A 271 37.82 -54.90 26.44
C ALA A 271 36.60 -54.31 25.70
N GLY A 272 36.59 -54.31 24.36
CA GLY A 272 35.46 -53.91 23.53
C GLY A 272 35.53 -52.49 22.96
N ALA A 273 36.62 -51.73 23.17
CA ALA A 273 36.74 -50.39 22.59
C ALA A 273 36.89 -50.42 21.06
N ARG A 274 36.29 -49.44 20.37
CA ARG A 274 36.39 -49.25 18.91
C ARG A 274 37.50 -48.26 18.54
N PRO A 275 38.20 -48.41 17.40
CA PRO A 275 39.24 -47.45 17.03
C PRO A 275 38.65 -46.07 16.76
N GLN A 276 39.35 -45.00 17.18
CA GLN A 276 38.99 -43.64 16.76
C GLN A 276 39.44 -43.44 15.31
N ARG A 277 38.50 -43.51 14.36
CA ARG A 277 38.81 -43.43 12.93
C ARG A 277 39.14 -41.99 12.51
N LEU A 278 40.04 -41.87 11.55
CA LEU A 278 40.35 -40.60 10.89
C LEU A 278 39.28 -40.27 9.85
N VAL A 279 38.80 -39.04 9.88
CA VAL A 279 37.86 -38.48 8.90
C VAL A 279 38.58 -37.41 8.09
N TRP A 280 38.63 -37.58 6.77
CA TRP A 280 39.12 -36.57 5.84
C TRP A 280 38.01 -35.56 5.57
N ALA A 281 38.16 -34.37 6.12
CA ALA A 281 37.21 -33.27 6.04
C ALA A 281 37.69 -32.17 5.10
N SER A 282 36.76 -31.35 4.59
CA SER A 282 37.06 -30.31 3.61
C SER A 282 37.74 -30.87 2.36
N THR A 283 37.16 -31.93 1.77
CA THR A 283 37.68 -32.66 0.60
C THR A 283 37.37 -31.97 -0.73
N GLY A 284 36.53 -30.94 -0.74
CA GLY A 284 36.28 -30.14 -1.93
C GLY A 284 37.50 -29.33 -2.33
N THR A 285 37.99 -29.55 -3.55
CA THR A 285 39.12 -28.85 -4.15
C THR A 285 38.81 -27.36 -4.34
N LYS A 286 39.76 -26.48 -3.94
CA LYS A 286 39.62 -25.02 -4.07
C LYS A 286 40.48 -24.43 -5.19
N ASP A 287 41.50 -25.16 -5.61
CA ASP A 287 42.38 -24.77 -6.71
C ASP A 287 41.89 -25.40 -8.02
N PRO A 288 41.48 -24.60 -9.02
CA PRO A 288 41.02 -25.12 -10.31
C PRO A 288 42.06 -25.90 -11.10
N SER A 289 43.35 -25.82 -10.74
CA SER A 289 44.42 -26.58 -11.39
C SER A 289 44.55 -28.03 -10.90
N LEU A 290 43.90 -28.37 -9.78
CA LEU A 290 43.83 -29.73 -9.22
C LEU A 290 42.50 -30.39 -9.64
N SER A 291 42.47 -31.73 -9.63
CA SER A 291 41.22 -32.48 -9.84
C SER A 291 40.17 -32.12 -8.79
N ASP A 292 38.89 -32.07 -9.15
CA ASP A 292 37.78 -31.88 -8.21
C ASP A 292 37.59 -33.08 -7.26
N THR A 293 38.24 -34.21 -7.55
CA THR A 293 38.35 -35.43 -6.73
C THR A 293 39.70 -35.59 -5.99
N HIS A 294 40.64 -34.64 -6.15
CA HIS A 294 42.06 -34.75 -5.74
C HIS A 294 42.29 -35.34 -4.34
N TYR A 295 41.61 -34.79 -3.34
CA TYR A 295 41.79 -35.22 -1.94
C TYR A 295 41.21 -36.59 -1.66
N VAL A 296 40.12 -36.97 -2.34
CA VAL A 296 39.49 -38.28 -2.15
C VAL A 296 40.40 -39.35 -2.73
N GLU A 297 40.83 -39.19 -3.98
CA GLU A 297 41.72 -40.13 -4.69
C GLU A 297 43.05 -40.32 -3.96
N SER A 298 43.64 -39.22 -3.48
CA SER A 298 44.96 -39.25 -2.84
C SER A 298 44.96 -39.94 -1.47
N LEU A 299 43.80 -40.10 -0.83
CA LEU A 299 43.67 -40.55 0.56
C LEU A 299 42.74 -41.75 0.73
N ILE A 300 42.59 -42.59 -0.30
CA ILE A 300 41.92 -43.90 -0.18
C ILE A 300 42.79 -44.83 0.69
N LEU A 301 42.57 -44.73 1.99
CA LEU A 301 43.32 -45.43 3.04
C LEU A 301 42.37 -46.31 3.86
N PRO A 302 42.73 -47.57 4.18
CA PRO A 302 41.88 -48.47 4.96
C PRO A 302 41.51 -47.89 6.34
N GLU A 303 40.31 -48.21 6.83
CA GLU A 303 39.78 -47.77 8.14
C GLU A 303 39.63 -46.25 8.29
N THR A 304 39.53 -45.51 7.17
CA THR A 304 39.28 -44.06 7.18
C THR A 304 37.88 -43.72 6.68
N ILE A 305 37.45 -42.48 6.94
CA ILE A 305 36.20 -41.91 6.45
C ILE A 305 36.56 -40.70 5.58
N SER A 306 35.85 -40.49 4.47
CA SER A 306 35.94 -39.28 3.67
C SER A 306 34.58 -38.59 3.66
N THR A 307 34.51 -37.38 4.23
CA THR A 307 33.31 -36.54 4.15
C THR A 307 33.37 -35.70 2.89
N MET A 308 32.35 -35.75 2.05
CA MET A 308 32.34 -35.06 0.76
C MET A 308 31.10 -34.17 0.64
N PRO A 309 31.27 -32.89 0.25
CA PRO A 309 30.15 -32.09 -0.24
C PRO A 309 29.51 -32.76 -1.46
N GLU A 310 28.23 -32.48 -1.72
CA GLU A 310 27.47 -33.12 -2.82
C GLU A 310 28.21 -33.05 -4.17
N ALA A 311 28.75 -31.88 -4.53
CA ALA A 311 29.48 -31.71 -5.78
C ALA A 311 30.73 -32.61 -5.89
N THR A 312 31.45 -32.81 -4.78
CA THR A 312 32.63 -33.68 -4.75
C THR A 312 32.23 -35.16 -4.77
N ALA A 313 31.16 -35.52 -4.06
CA ALA A 313 30.61 -36.88 -4.11
C ALA A 313 30.16 -37.24 -5.52
N ASP A 314 29.40 -36.36 -6.17
CA ASP A 314 28.86 -36.59 -7.51
C ASP A 314 29.98 -36.62 -8.57
N ALA A 315 30.99 -35.76 -8.47
CA ALA A 315 32.18 -35.79 -9.34
C ALA A 315 32.96 -37.12 -9.17
N PHE A 316 33.16 -37.56 -7.93
CA PHE A 316 33.85 -38.83 -7.67
C PHE A 316 33.05 -40.03 -8.20
N ASP A 317 31.73 -40.03 -8.06
CA ASP A 317 30.90 -41.13 -8.60
C ASP A 317 30.92 -41.16 -10.12
N ASP A 318 30.98 -40.00 -10.79
CA ASP A 318 31.05 -39.88 -12.24
C ASP A 318 32.40 -40.37 -12.81
N HIS A 319 33.52 -39.81 -12.33
CA HIS A 319 34.84 -39.99 -12.94
C HIS A 319 36.00 -40.23 -11.97
N GLY A 320 35.73 -40.46 -10.67
CA GLY A 320 36.76 -40.71 -9.67
C GLY A 320 37.57 -41.98 -9.94
N TRP A 321 38.87 -41.92 -9.62
CA TRP A 321 39.81 -43.02 -9.77
C TRP A 321 40.15 -43.70 -8.43
N ILE A 322 40.07 -45.04 -8.38
CA ILE A 322 40.35 -45.82 -7.17
C ILE A 322 41.70 -46.54 -7.31
N GLU A 323 42.70 -46.07 -6.56
CA GLU A 323 43.99 -46.73 -6.40
C GLU A 323 44.42 -46.67 -4.92
N VAL A 324 44.73 -47.82 -4.31
CA VAL A 324 45.12 -47.86 -2.90
C VAL A 324 46.51 -47.25 -2.75
N SER A 325 46.61 -46.17 -1.97
CA SER A 325 47.89 -45.51 -1.69
C SER A 325 48.89 -46.48 -1.06
N ALA A 326 50.03 -46.71 -1.72
CA ALA A 326 51.06 -47.66 -1.28
C ALA A 326 51.86 -47.15 -0.06
N ALA A 327 52.40 -48.07 0.73
CA ALA A 327 53.22 -47.79 1.93
C ALA A 327 54.49 -46.94 1.67
N GLY A 328 54.95 -46.82 0.41
CA GLY A 328 56.08 -45.95 0.02
C GLY A 328 55.78 -44.44 0.16
N SER A 329 54.50 -44.05 0.16
CA SER A 329 54.07 -42.65 0.25
C SER A 329 54.40 -41.95 1.58
N MET A 330 54.55 -42.70 2.67
CA MET A 330 54.69 -42.13 4.02
C MET A 330 56.09 -41.52 4.28
N SER A 331 57.14 -42.13 3.71
CA SER A 331 58.49 -41.57 3.78
C SER A 331 58.61 -40.32 2.91
N GLU A 332 57.96 -40.32 1.75
CA GLU A 332 57.91 -39.15 0.85
C GLU A 332 57.12 -38.00 1.49
N ALA A 333 56.04 -38.30 2.21
CA ALA A 333 55.26 -37.31 2.95
C ALA A 333 56.08 -36.64 4.07
N ALA A 334 56.89 -37.39 4.80
CA ALA A 334 57.79 -36.85 5.82
C ALA A 334 58.86 -35.94 5.20
N GLU A 335 59.48 -36.39 4.11
CA GLU A 335 60.47 -35.59 3.37
C GLU A 335 59.85 -34.31 2.79
N LEU A 336 58.60 -34.36 2.31
CA LEU A 336 57.88 -33.21 1.79
C LEU A 336 57.73 -32.11 2.85
N LEU A 337 57.25 -32.44 4.05
CA LEU A 337 57.12 -31.46 5.13
C LEU A 337 58.47 -30.94 5.63
N GLU A 338 59.50 -31.80 5.66
CA GLU A 338 60.86 -31.38 6.01
C GLU A 338 61.42 -30.38 4.98
N ARG A 339 61.17 -30.62 3.68
CA ARG A 339 61.54 -29.71 2.59
C ARG A 339 60.82 -28.36 2.73
N LEU A 340 59.52 -28.36 3.03
CA LEU A 340 58.72 -27.16 3.27
C LEU A 340 59.35 -26.28 4.37
N GLN A 341 59.78 -26.89 5.47
CA GLN A 341 60.34 -26.17 6.61
C GLN A 341 61.80 -25.77 6.41
N ARG A 342 62.66 -26.66 5.89
CA ARG A 342 64.12 -26.42 5.81
C ARG A 342 64.57 -25.68 4.57
N LYS A 343 63.89 -25.85 3.42
CA LYS A 343 64.31 -25.23 2.16
C LYS A 343 63.55 -23.94 1.86
N LEU A 344 62.31 -23.82 2.33
CA LEU A 344 61.44 -22.68 2.05
C LEU A 344 61.13 -21.82 3.29
N GLU A 345 61.63 -22.23 4.46
CA GLU A 345 61.43 -21.54 5.74
C GLU A 345 59.94 -21.28 6.05
N ILE A 346 59.06 -22.19 5.64
CA ILE A 346 57.63 -22.13 5.94
C ILE A 346 57.37 -22.90 7.24
N ASP A 347 56.88 -22.19 8.26
CA ASP A 347 56.51 -22.78 9.54
C ASP A 347 55.11 -23.41 9.44
N PHE A 348 55.11 -24.71 9.15
CA PHE A 348 53.87 -25.48 9.01
C PHE A 348 53.06 -25.58 10.30
N ASP A 349 53.72 -25.71 11.46
CA ASP A 349 53.04 -25.84 12.74
C ASP A 349 52.31 -24.53 13.08
N ALA A 350 52.97 -23.38 12.87
CA ALA A 350 52.34 -22.07 13.03
C ALA A 350 51.10 -21.88 12.12
N ILE A 351 51.19 -22.32 10.85
CA ILE A 351 50.04 -22.28 9.91
C ILE A 351 48.89 -23.15 10.44
N THR A 352 49.16 -24.37 10.89
CA THR A 352 48.10 -25.27 11.39
C THR A 352 47.45 -24.76 12.68
N HIS A 353 48.21 -24.12 13.58
CA HIS A 353 47.66 -23.46 14.78
C HIS A 353 46.76 -22.28 14.44
N GLN A 354 47.18 -21.43 13.49
CA GLN A 354 46.36 -20.33 12.99
C GLN A 354 45.05 -20.84 12.38
N LEU A 355 45.10 -21.92 11.60
CA LEU A 355 43.94 -22.52 10.97
C LEU A 355 42.89 -23.05 11.96
N VAL A 356 43.26 -23.42 13.19
CA VAL A 356 42.29 -23.79 14.24
C VAL A 356 41.42 -22.58 14.61
N ALA A 357 42.04 -21.43 14.91
CA ALA A 357 41.31 -20.21 15.27
C ALA A 357 40.47 -19.68 14.10
N GLU A 358 41.05 -19.62 12.90
CA GLU A 358 40.30 -19.26 11.69
C GLU A 358 39.18 -20.26 11.39
N GLY A 359 39.39 -21.54 11.72
CA GLY A 359 38.43 -22.62 11.53
C GLY A 359 37.18 -22.43 12.39
N VAL A 360 37.37 -22.07 13.68
CA VAL A 360 36.28 -21.72 14.59
C VAL A 360 35.53 -20.50 14.07
N GLN A 361 36.24 -19.44 13.67
CA GLN A 361 35.60 -18.23 13.14
C GLN A 361 34.77 -18.51 11.89
N LYS A 362 35.29 -19.33 10.96
CA LYS A 362 34.56 -19.76 9.75
C LYS A 362 33.33 -20.62 10.03
N PHE A 363 33.12 -21.07 11.27
CA PHE A 363 31.86 -21.69 11.71
C PHE A 363 30.97 -20.71 12.48
N ILE A 364 31.54 -19.77 13.24
CA ILE A 364 30.80 -18.68 13.89
C ILE A 364 30.07 -17.81 12.85
N ASP A 365 30.77 -17.34 11.82
CA ASP A 365 30.19 -16.43 10.82
C ASP A 365 28.90 -16.99 10.15
N PRO A 366 28.89 -18.22 9.60
CA PRO A 366 27.67 -18.78 9.04
C PRO A 366 26.60 -19.13 10.10
N TYR A 367 27.00 -19.43 11.34
CA TYR A 367 26.06 -19.66 12.45
C TYR A 367 25.31 -18.38 12.82
N ASP A 368 26.02 -17.26 12.99
CA ASP A 368 25.42 -15.97 13.32
C ASP A 368 24.49 -15.47 12.20
N GLN A 369 24.89 -15.67 10.95
CA GLN A 369 24.05 -15.37 9.80
C GLN A 369 22.80 -16.25 9.75
N LEU A 370 22.92 -17.55 10.09
CA LEU A 370 21.76 -18.44 10.23
C LEU A 370 20.82 -17.95 11.33
N MET A 371 21.33 -17.61 12.51
CA MET A 371 20.51 -17.13 13.63
C MET A 371 19.78 -15.82 13.27
N GLN A 372 20.48 -14.86 12.65
CA GLN A 372 19.89 -13.60 12.22
C GLN A 372 18.76 -13.82 11.22
N ARG A 373 19.00 -14.61 10.16
CA ARG A 373 17.98 -14.89 9.14
C ARG A 373 16.80 -15.66 9.69
N LEU A 374 17.06 -16.60 10.60
CA LEU A 374 15.99 -17.36 11.24
C LEU A 374 15.15 -16.46 12.15
N ALA A 375 15.77 -15.51 12.87
CA ALA A 375 15.05 -14.50 13.65
C ALA A 375 14.12 -13.63 12.77
N GLU A 376 14.61 -13.15 11.62
CA GLU A 376 13.80 -12.41 10.64
C GLU A 376 12.58 -13.23 10.15
N ARG A 377 12.78 -14.53 9.86
CA ARG A 377 11.69 -15.43 9.44
C ARG A 377 10.70 -15.73 10.57
N ILE A 378 11.19 -15.88 11.80
CA ILE A 378 10.35 -16.09 13.00
C ILE A 378 9.46 -14.87 13.23
N GLU A 379 10.04 -13.66 13.23
CA GLU A 379 9.30 -12.41 13.40
C GLU A 379 8.21 -12.28 12.33
N HIS A 380 8.57 -12.49 11.07
CA HIS A 380 7.59 -12.45 9.97
C HIS A 380 6.48 -13.50 10.13
N ARG A 381 6.81 -14.72 10.57
CA ARG A 381 5.81 -15.77 10.80
C ARG A 381 4.90 -15.43 11.98
N GLN A 382 5.43 -14.87 13.06
CA GLN A 382 4.66 -14.43 14.22
C GLN A 382 3.68 -13.32 13.83
N GLU A 383 4.13 -12.31 13.06
CA GLU A 383 3.26 -11.27 12.54
C GLU A 383 2.14 -11.87 11.68
N SER A 384 2.45 -12.80 10.78
CA SER A 384 1.45 -13.48 9.93
C SER A 384 0.43 -14.30 10.74
N ILE A 385 0.86 -14.97 11.82
CA ILE A 385 -0.04 -15.71 12.72
C ILE A 385 -0.99 -14.74 13.44
N GLU A 386 -0.45 -13.65 14.00
CA GLU A 386 -1.26 -12.63 14.66
C GLU A 386 -2.26 -11.97 13.68
N GLU A 387 -1.85 -11.72 12.44
CA GLU A 387 -2.73 -11.18 11.40
C GLU A 387 -3.84 -12.17 11.02
N ALA A 388 -3.54 -13.47 10.91
CA ALA A 388 -4.55 -14.51 10.66
C ALA A 388 -5.56 -14.65 11.82
N GLU A 389 -5.10 -14.54 13.07
CA GLU A 389 -5.97 -14.51 14.24
C GLU A 389 -6.89 -13.28 14.25
N ARG A 390 -6.37 -12.10 13.85
CA ARG A 390 -7.16 -10.87 13.69
C ARG A 390 -8.15 -10.93 12.52
N ALA A 391 -7.83 -11.66 11.46
CA ALA A 391 -8.67 -11.81 10.28
C ALA A 391 -9.91 -12.68 10.54
N THR A 392 -9.82 -13.69 11.41
CA THR A 392 -10.87 -14.70 11.60
C THR A 392 -12.23 -14.09 12.00
N PRO A 393 -12.32 -13.16 12.98
CA PRO A 393 -13.59 -12.52 13.31
C PRO A 393 -14.15 -11.64 12.18
N LEU A 394 -13.28 -11.05 11.35
CA LEU A 394 -13.68 -10.20 10.23
C LEU A 394 -14.36 -10.99 9.11
N VAL A 395 -13.94 -12.24 8.87
CA VAL A 395 -14.64 -13.14 7.92
C VAL A 395 -16.08 -13.36 8.35
N GLY A 396 -16.30 -13.58 9.64
CA GLY A 396 -17.64 -13.73 10.22
C GLY A 396 -18.49 -12.48 10.00
N GLU A 397 -17.97 -11.31 10.36
CA GLU A 397 -18.68 -10.03 10.20
C GLU A 397 -18.98 -9.72 8.73
N ALA A 398 -18.05 -9.98 7.81
CA ALA A 398 -18.29 -9.79 6.37
C ALA A 398 -19.43 -10.66 5.85
N SER A 399 -19.55 -11.91 6.31
CA SER A 399 -20.71 -12.77 6.01
C SER A 399 -22.02 -12.20 6.55
N ARG A 400 -22.03 -11.61 7.75
CA ARG A 400 -23.22 -10.96 8.33
C ARG A 400 -23.65 -9.76 7.49
N LEU A 401 -22.70 -8.91 7.06
CA LEU A 401 -22.99 -7.80 6.15
C LEU A 401 -23.60 -8.28 4.83
N ARG A 402 -23.08 -9.38 4.25
CA ARG A 402 -23.64 -9.97 3.02
C ARG A 402 -25.09 -10.44 3.21
N ALA A 403 -25.38 -11.14 4.31
CA ALA A 403 -26.73 -11.60 4.63
C ALA A 403 -27.70 -10.42 4.77
N GLU A 404 -27.30 -9.37 5.49
CA GLU A 404 -28.13 -8.19 5.68
C GLU A 404 -28.40 -7.46 4.36
N VAL A 405 -27.39 -7.27 3.52
CA VAL A 405 -27.54 -6.69 2.17
C VAL A 405 -28.58 -7.47 1.35
N LEU A 406 -28.54 -8.81 1.37
CA LEU A 406 -29.49 -9.63 0.64
C LEU A 406 -30.92 -9.47 1.16
N ARG A 407 -31.09 -9.43 2.49
CA ARG A 407 -32.40 -9.18 3.13
C ARG A 407 -32.94 -7.80 2.77
N MET A 408 -32.13 -6.76 2.91
CA MET A 408 -32.52 -5.37 2.64
C MET A 408 -32.98 -5.18 1.19
N THR A 409 -32.17 -5.64 0.23
CA THR A 409 -32.46 -5.44 -1.20
C THR A 409 -33.63 -6.28 -1.69
N SER A 410 -33.77 -7.51 -1.20
CA SER A 410 -34.91 -8.38 -1.52
C SER A 410 -36.20 -7.83 -0.91
N ARG A 411 -36.17 -7.36 0.34
CA ARG A 411 -37.32 -6.71 1.00
C ARG A 411 -37.76 -5.45 0.27
N ALA A 412 -36.82 -4.64 -0.21
CA ALA A 412 -37.10 -3.45 -0.99
C ALA A 412 -37.61 -3.77 -2.41
N GLY A 413 -37.48 -5.01 -2.89
CA GLY A 413 -37.77 -5.42 -4.27
C GLY A 413 -36.90 -4.72 -5.32
N SER A 414 -35.81 -4.06 -4.89
CA SER A 414 -34.87 -3.35 -5.75
C SER A 414 -33.56 -3.08 -5.00
N GLY A 415 -32.46 -2.86 -5.73
CA GLY A 415 -31.16 -2.56 -5.14
C GLY A 415 -30.02 -3.28 -5.85
N HIS A 416 -28.79 -3.05 -5.40
CA HIS A 416 -27.59 -3.55 -6.06
C HIS A 416 -26.83 -4.52 -5.15
N ALA A 417 -27.49 -5.64 -4.80
CA ALA A 417 -26.91 -6.65 -3.90
C ALA A 417 -25.52 -7.09 -4.38
N THR A 418 -25.39 -7.48 -5.64
CA THR A 418 -24.12 -7.99 -6.19
C THR A 418 -22.97 -6.99 -6.15
N SER A 419 -23.25 -5.68 -6.33
CA SER A 419 -22.25 -4.62 -6.17
C SER A 419 -21.87 -4.36 -4.70
N ALA A 420 -22.76 -4.64 -3.75
CA ALA A 420 -22.49 -4.51 -2.32
C ALA A 420 -21.74 -5.73 -1.77
N LEU A 421 -22.05 -6.93 -2.27
CA LEU A 421 -21.38 -8.17 -1.90
C LEU A 421 -19.88 -8.20 -2.29
N SER A 422 -19.50 -7.58 -3.42
CA SER A 422 -18.10 -7.55 -3.89
C SER A 422 -17.17 -6.81 -2.93
N CYS A 423 -17.66 -5.78 -2.23
CA CYS A 423 -16.85 -4.98 -1.33
C CYS A 423 -17.11 -5.24 0.15
N ALA A 424 -17.83 -6.32 0.50
CA ALA A 424 -18.16 -6.61 1.89
C ALA A 424 -16.93 -6.81 2.77
N ASP A 425 -15.89 -7.50 2.29
CA ASP A 425 -14.66 -7.72 3.07
C ASP A 425 -13.86 -6.42 3.25
N LEU A 426 -13.78 -5.59 2.20
CA LEU A 426 -13.15 -4.27 2.24
C LEU A 426 -13.85 -3.33 3.23
N VAL A 427 -15.18 -3.25 3.17
CA VAL A 427 -15.97 -2.45 4.11
C VAL A 427 -15.83 -2.99 5.53
N THR A 428 -15.81 -4.30 5.71
CA THR A 428 -15.62 -4.92 7.03
C THR A 428 -14.25 -4.56 7.63
N ALA A 429 -13.17 -4.70 6.85
CA ALA A 429 -11.83 -4.33 7.27
C ALA A 429 -11.74 -2.84 7.65
N LEU A 430 -12.43 -1.96 6.93
CA LEU A 430 -12.46 -0.54 7.25
C LEU A 430 -13.22 -0.25 8.55
N PHE A 431 -14.48 -0.66 8.64
CA PHE A 431 -15.38 -0.26 9.73
C PHE A 431 -15.06 -0.95 11.05
N PHE A 432 -14.64 -2.22 11.02
CA PHE A 432 -14.49 -3.05 12.22
C PHE A 432 -13.02 -3.28 12.62
N HIS A 433 -12.05 -2.77 11.85
CA HIS A 433 -10.64 -2.91 12.19
C HIS A 433 -9.83 -1.61 12.00
N GLU A 434 -9.80 -1.07 10.78
CA GLU A 434 -8.81 -0.05 10.38
C GLU A 434 -9.20 1.39 10.75
N MET A 435 -10.46 1.79 10.55
CA MET A 435 -10.89 3.16 10.79
C MET A 435 -10.86 3.49 12.28
N ARG A 436 -10.40 4.68 12.60
CA ARG A 436 -10.53 5.28 13.94
C ARG A 436 -11.78 6.16 13.95
N TRP A 437 -12.89 5.62 14.41
CA TRP A 437 -14.17 6.33 14.43
C TRP A 437 -15.01 6.01 15.66
N ASP A 438 -15.99 6.87 15.96
CA ASP A 438 -16.94 6.71 17.06
C ASP A 438 -18.36 6.56 16.49
N PRO A 439 -18.97 5.36 16.56
CA PRO A 439 -20.34 5.10 16.08
C PRO A 439 -21.43 5.99 16.66
N SER A 440 -21.17 6.75 17.73
CA SER A 440 -22.13 7.69 18.30
C SER A 440 -22.00 9.13 17.77
N ALA A 441 -20.99 9.41 16.94
CA ALA A 441 -20.61 10.77 16.54
C ALA A 441 -20.56 10.98 15.01
N PRO A 442 -21.71 10.95 14.30
CA PRO A 442 -21.76 11.06 12.83
C PRO A 442 -21.15 12.34 12.25
N GLY A 443 -21.24 13.47 12.97
CA GLY A 443 -20.71 14.76 12.51
C GLY A 443 -19.25 15.05 12.86
N ALA A 444 -18.54 14.12 13.51
CA ALA A 444 -17.17 14.36 13.93
C ALA A 444 -16.18 14.34 12.75
N ARG A 445 -15.22 15.28 12.77
CA ARG A 445 -14.17 15.40 11.74
C ARG A 445 -12.81 14.90 12.24
N ASP A 446 -12.57 14.90 13.54
CA ASP A 446 -11.43 14.31 14.24
C ASP A 446 -11.52 12.78 14.34
N GLN A 447 -12.06 12.15 13.29
CA GLN A 447 -12.16 10.70 13.12
C GLN A 447 -11.98 10.35 11.65
N ASP A 448 -11.49 9.15 11.35
CA ASP A 448 -11.41 8.66 9.98
C ASP A 448 -12.82 8.64 9.36
N ARG A 449 -12.97 9.09 8.11
CA ARG A 449 -14.27 9.17 7.42
C ARG A 449 -14.26 8.32 6.15
N PHE A 450 -15.43 7.76 5.83
CA PHE A 450 -15.64 6.91 4.68
C PHE A 450 -16.62 7.57 3.70
N LEU A 451 -16.28 7.59 2.42
CA LEU A 451 -17.16 8.00 1.34
C LEU A 451 -17.32 6.85 0.34
N LEU A 452 -18.57 6.46 0.10
CA LEU A 452 -18.92 5.47 -0.91
C LEU A 452 -19.14 6.14 -2.27
N SER A 453 -18.11 6.25 -3.10
CA SER A 453 -18.20 6.86 -4.45
C SER A 453 -19.09 6.04 -5.38
N LYS A 454 -18.95 4.70 -5.34
CA LYS A 454 -19.88 3.75 -5.96
C LYS A 454 -21.22 3.66 -5.21
N GLY A 455 -21.91 4.79 -5.07
CA GLY A 455 -23.05 4.98 -4.18
C GLY A 455 -24.21 4.01 -4.37
N HIS A 456 -24.34 3.36 -5.53
CA HIS A 456 -25.36 2.34 -5.76
C HIS A 456 -25.19 1.10 -4.84
N ALA A 457 -24.00 0.88 -4.29
CA ALA A 457 -23.71 -0.11 -3.24
C ALA A 457 -24.13 0.36 -1.83
N ALA A 458 -24.99 1.38 -1.70
CA ALA A 458 -25.51 1.89 -0.42
C ALA A 458 -25.89 0.81 0.62
N PRO A 459 -26.52 -0.34 0.24
CA PRO A 459 -26.86 -1.38 1.21
C PRO A 459 -25.68 -1.88 2.04
N ILE A 460 -24.45 -1.95 1.51
CA ILE A 460 -23.29 -2.40 2.31
C ILE A 460 -22.89 -1.37 3.38
N LEU A 461 -23.06 -0.07 3.07
CA LEU A 461 -22.80 1.02 4.02
C LEU A 461 -23.84 1.02 5.14
N TRP A 462 -25.12 0.86 4.77
CA TRP A 462 -26.22 0.76 5.74
C TRP A 462 -26.08 -0.47 6.64
N ALA A 463 -25.71 -1.63 6.08
CA ALA A 463 -25.44 -2.83 6.85
C ALA A 463 -24.28 -2.61 7.84
N ALA A 464 -23.17 -2.03 7.39
CA ALA A 464 -22.01 -1.75 8.25
C ALA A 464 -22.35 -0.76 9.39
N LEU A 465 -23.08 0.32 9.10
CA LEU A 465 -23.51 1.28 10.11
C LEU A 465 -24.49 0.65 11.11
N SER A 466 -25.42 -0.19 10.65
CA SER A 466 -26.35 -0.92 11.52
C SER A 466 -25.62 -1.89 12.44
N GLU A 467 -24.73 -2.71 11.89
CA GLU A 467 -23.97 -3.70 12.66
C GLU A 467 -23.00 -3.06 13.66
N ALA A 468 -22.43 -1.90 13.32
CA ALA A 468 -21.64 -1.09 14.24
C ALA A 468 -22.46 -0.36 15.32
N GLY A 469 -23.81 -0.42 15.26
CA GLY A 469 -24.69 0.31 16.17
C GLY A 469 -24.71 1.83 15.96
N ALA A 470 -24.32 2.29 14.77
CA ALA A 470 -24.21 3.71 14.43
C ALA A 470 -25.52 4.35 13.96
N ILE A 471 -26.53 3.52 13.66
CA ILE A 471 -27.88 3.94 13.27
C ILE A 471 -28.93 3.10 14.02
N GLU A 472 -30.08 3.72 14.29
CA GLU A 472 -31.23 3.05 14.91
C GLU A 472 -32.31 2.65 13.89
N THR A 473 -32.24 3.19 12.66
CA THR A 473 -33.20 2.86 11.60
C THR A 473 -33.10 1.39 11.23
N ASP A 474 -34.25 0.72 11.16
CA ASP A 474 -34.35 -0.67 10.70
C ASP A 474 -33.81 -0.81 9.25
N PRO A 475 -32.75 -1.59 9.01
CA PRO A 475 -32.17 -1.79 7.67
C PRO A 475 -33.20 -2.26 6.63
N LEU A 476 -34.22 -2.99 7.05
CA LEU A 476 -35.26 -3.52 6.15
C LEU A 476 -36.20 -2.43 5.60
N THR A 477 -36.07 -1.18 6.05
CA THR A 477 -36.79 -0.03 5.49
C THR A 477 -36.08 0.61 4.29
N LEU A 478 -34.97 0.04 3.80
CA LEU A 478 -34.26 0.49 2.60
C LEU A 478 -35.22 0.93 1.49
N ARG A 479 -35.01 2.14 0.95
CA ARG A 479 -35.79 2.74 -0.17
C ARG A 479 -37.27 3.01 0.11
N GLN A 480 -37.74 2.84 1.34
CA GLN A 480 -39.09 3.29 1.71
C GLN A 480 -39.13 4.81 1.85
N ILE A 481 -40.29 5.41 1.57
CA ILE A 481 -40.45 6.87 1.47
C ILE A 481 -40.02 7.63 2.74
N ASP A 482 -40.31 7.05 3.91
CA ASP A 482 -40.02 7.66 5.22
C ASP A 482 -38.71 7.17 5.84
N SER A 483 -37.96 6.31 5.15
CA SER A 483 -36.64 5.86 5.58
C SER A 483 -35.57 6.90 5.23
N ASP A 484 -34.54 7.00 6.08
CA ASP A 484 -33.30 7.71 5.78
C ASP A 484 -32.24 6.80 5.11
N LEU A 485 -32.53 5.49 4.99
CA LEU A 485 -31.73 4.52 4.24
C LEU A 485 -32.15 4.55 2.76
N GLU A 486 -31.69 5.58 2.07
CA GLU A 486 -32.02 5.79 0.66
C GLU A 486 -31.32 4.78 -0.27
N GLY A 487 -31.81 4.71 -1.52
CA GLY A 487 -31.25 3.80 -2.53
C GLY A 487 -29.83 4.13 -2.97
N HIS A 488 -29.38 5.35 -2.68
CA HIS A 488 -28.03 5.90 -2.83
C HIS A 488 -27.76 6.79 -1.60
N PRO A 489 -26.52 6.92 -1.10
CA PRO A 489 -26.23 7.76 0.06
C PRO A 489 -26.59 9.22 -0.20
N THR A 490 -27.34 9.82 0.72
CA THR A 490 -27.59 11.28 0.77
C THR A 490 -27.46 11.81 2.19
N PRO A 491 -27.17 13.11 2.39
CA PRO A 491 -27.01 13.71 3.72
C PRO A 491 -28.27 13.75 4.59
N ARG A 492 -29.40 13.18 4.15
CA ARG A 492 -30.53 12.89 5.04
C ARG A 492 -30.12 11.95 6.17
N ASN A 493 -29.19 11.04 5.91
CA ASN A 493 -28.52 10.28 6.95
C ASN A 493 -27.24 11.03 7.37
N PRO A 494 -27.03 11.30 8.67
CA PRO A 494 -25.98 12.19 9.15
C PRO A 494 -24.55 11.63 8.96
N TRP A 495 -24.40 10.35 8.64
CA TRP A 495 -23.11 9.75 8.29
C TRP A 495 -22.63 10.09 6.87
N ILE A 496 -23.51 10.67 6.05
CA ILE A 496 -23.23 10.94 4.64
C ILE A 496 -22.93 12.43 4.45
N PRO A 497 -21.68 12.82 4.17
CA PRO A 497 -21.33 14.24 4.01
C PRO A 497 -21.76 14.80 2.64
N VAL A 498 -21.79 13.97 1.60
CA VAL A 498 -22.17 14.37 0.24
C VAL A 498 -22.96 13.25 -0.44
N ALA A 499 -23.90 13.60 -1.30
CA ALA A 499 -24.68 12.62 -2.05
C ALA A 499 -23.82 11.94 -3.13
N THR A 500 -23.85 10.62 -3.20
CA THR A 500 -23.13 9.83 -4.21
C THR A 500 -24.07 8.87 -4.91
N GLY A 501 -24.10 8.91 -6.24
CA GLY A 501 -25.01 8.08 -7.03
C GLY A 501 -24.82 8.30 -8.52
N SER A 502 -24.56 9.55 -8.90
CA SER A 502 -23.78 9.81 -10.12
C SER A 502 -22.32 9.44 -9.85
N LEU A 503 -21.77 8.54 -10.67
CA LEU A 503 -20.45 7.95 -10.47
C LEU A 503 -19.34 8.97 -10.78
N GLY A 504 -18.15 8.72 -10.23
CA GLY A 504 -16.93 9.48 -10.51
C GLY A 504 -16.77 10.77 -9.70
N GLN A 505 -17.75 11.09 -8.84
CA GLN A 505 -17.76 12.36 -8.10
C GLN A 505 -17.16 12.27 -6.68
N GLY A 506 -17.15 11.08 -6.08
CA GLY A 506 -16.80 10.92 -4.67
C GLY A 506 -15.34 11.28 -4.38
N LEU A 507 -14.40 10.91 -5.27
CA LEU A 507 -12.99 11.27 -5.08
C LEU A 507 -12.75 12.78 -5.11
N SER A 508 -13.47 13.53 -5.97
CA SER A 508 -13.41 14.99 -5.97
C SER A 508 -13.93 15.59 -4.66
N ALA A 509 -15.03 15.06 -4.11
CA ALA A 509 -15.51 15.50 -2.81
C ALA A 509 -14.52 15.20 -1.67
N VAL A 510 -13.91 14.01 -1.67
CA VAL A 510 -12.87 13.64 -0.70
C VAL A 510 -11.66 14.58 -0.78
N ASN A 511 -11.26 15.04 -1.96
CA ASN A 511 -10.22 16.06 -2.11
C ASN A 511 -10.58 17.36 -1.35
N GLY A 512 -11.82 17.81 -1.46
CA GLY A 512 -12.33 18.97 -0.73
C GLY A 512 -12.32 18.79 0.79
N MET A 513 -12.77 17.62 1.25
CA MET A 513 -12.77 17.26 2.67
C MET A 513 -11.34 17.23 3.23
N ALA A 514 -10.38 16.68 2.48
CA ALA A 514 -8.97 16.64 2.85
C ALA A 514 -8.35 18.04 2.97
N LEU A 515 -8.71 18.95 2.06
CA LEU A 515 -8.29 20.35 2.11
C LEU A 515 -8.85 21.05 3.35
N ALA A 516 -10.12 20.85 3.68
CA ALA A 516 -10.72 21.41 4.89
C ALA A 516 -10.01 20.92 6.16
N ASP A 517 -9.73 19.61 6.23
CA ASP A 517 -9.03 19.02 7.38
C ASP A 517 -7.61 19.55 7.53
N ARG A 518 -6.88 19.70 6.42
CA ARG A 518 -5.55 20.32 6.42
C ARG A 518 -5.58 21.74 6.96
N LEU A 519 -6.56 22.55 6.55
CA LEU A 519 -6.74 23.91 7.04
C LEU A 519 -7.09 23.97 8.54
N ASP A 520 -7.71 22.91 9.06
CA ASP A 520 -8.14 22.81 10.46
C ASP A 520 -7.16 22.02 11.35
N GLY A 521 -6.04 21.53 10.80
CA GLY A 521 -5.06 20.73 11.55
C GLY A 521 -5.56 19.33 11.94
N ILE A 522 -6.51 18.79 11.18
CA ILE A 522 -7.10 17.46 11.40
C ILE A 522 -6.32 16.43 10.58
N SER A 523 -5.84 15.37 11.26
CA SER A 523 -5.03 14.30 10.66
C SER A 523 -5.80 12.99 10.44
N ALA A 524 -7.13 13.08 10.44
CA ALA A 524 -8.00 11.96 10.10
C ALA A 524 -7.80 11.54 8.64
N ARG A 525 -7.91 10.23 8.39
CA ARG A 525 -7.84 9.67 7.03
C ARG A 525 -9.21 9.67 6.38
N LEU A 526 -9.20 9.76 5.06
CA LEU A 526 -10.40 9.76 4.24
C LEU A 526 -10.34 8.58 3.28
N PHE A 527 -11.26 7.66 3.45
CA PHE A 527 -11.39 6.47 2.62
C PHE A 527 -12.45 6.70 1.55
N CYS A 528 -12.10 6.53 0.27
CA CYS A 528 -13.01 6.64 -0.85
C CYS A 528 -13.12 5.29 -1.56
N LEU A 529 -14.30 4.65 -1.53
CA LEU A 529 -14.53 3.39 -2.23
C LEU A 529 -15.16 3.64 -3.61
N LEU A 530 -14.44 3.25 -4.67
CA LEU A 530 -14.84 3.39 -6.07
C LEU A 530 -15.11 2.04 -6.71
N GLY A 531 -15.89 2.02 -7.78
CA GLY A 531 -15.97 0.89 -8.70
C GLY A 531 -14.92 0.98 -9.82
N ASP A 532 -14.53 -0.16 -10.39
CA ASP A 532 -13.72 -0.20 -11.62
C ASP A 532 -14.40 0.45 -12.83
N GLY A 533 -15.68 0.19 -13.07
CA GLY A 533 -16.46 0.84 -14.12
C GLY A 533 -16.58 2.36 -13.93
N GLU A 534 -16.66 2.79 -12.66
CA GLU A 534 -16.65 4.22 -12.29
C GLU A 534 -15.33 4.89 -12.67
N CYS A 535 -14.20 4.17 -12.68
CA CYS A 535 -12.90 4.71 -13.14
C CYS A 535 -12.84 4.98 -14.66
N SER A 536 -13.93 4.74 -15.40
CA SER A 536 -14.09 5.25 -16.76
C SER A 536 -14.46 6.74 -16.80
N GLU A 537 -14.98 7.30 -15.70
CA GLU A 537 -15.31 8.72 -15.58
C GLU A 537 -14.06 9.60 -15.57
N GLY A 538 -14.06 10.66 -16.39
CA GLY A 538 -12.93 11.59 -16.48
C GLY A 538 -12.66 12.35 -15.17
N SER A 539 -13.71 12.64 -14.41
CA SER A 539 -13.67 13.33 -13.12
C SER A 539 -12.84 12.60 -12.06
N VAL A 540 -12.79 11.26 -12.09
CA VAL A 540 -11.91 10.46 -11.22
C VAL A 540 -10.45 10.80 -11.45
N TRP A 541 -10.06 11.00 -12.71
CA TRP A 541 -8.67 11.26 -13.08
C TRP A 541 -8.29 12.73 -12.85
N GLU A 542 -9.22 13.66 -13.07
CA GLU A 542 -9.06 15.05 -12.59
C GLU A 542 -8.83 15.08 -11.07
N ALA A 543 -9.58 14.28 -10.31
CA ALA A 543 -9.44 14.19 -8.86
C ALA A 543 -8.14 13.51 -8.41
N ALA A 544 -7.71 12.45 -9.10
CA ALA A 544 -6.45 11.78 -8.82
C ALA A 544 -5.26 12.72 -9.05
N GLN A 545 -5.25 13.46 -10.16
CA GLN A 545 -4.25 14.50 -10.42
C GLN A 545 -4.24 15.54 -9.30
N PHE A 546 -5.40 16.09 -8.97
CA PHE A 546 -5.53 17.13 -7.97
C PHE A 546 -5.03 16.71 -6.59
N ALA A 547 -5.32 15.48 -6.16
CA ALA A 547 -4.85 14.97 -4.88
C ALA A 547 -3.32 14.92 -4.79
N ALA A 548 -2.65 14.51 -5.86
CA ALA A 548 -1.20 14.49 -5.94
C ALA A 548 -0.61 15.90 -6.00
N ASP A 549 -1.15 16.78 -6.85
CA ASP A 549 -0.74 18.17 -6.99
C ASP A 549 -0.86 18.94 -5.66
N GLN A 550 -1.95 18.70 -4.92
CA GLN A 550 -2.21 19.31 -3.62
C GLN A 550 -1.55 18.58 -2.44
N ARG A 551 -0.87 17.46 -2.68
CA ARG A 551 -0.24 16.60 -1.67
C ARG A 551 -1.21 16.22 -0.53
N LEU A 552 -2.35 15.65 -0.91
CA LEU A 552 -3.38 15.22 0.05
C LEU A 552 -3.00 13.84 0.62
N GLU A 553 -2.12 13.86 1.62
CA GLU A 553 -1.43 12.69 2.15
C GLU A 553 -2.33 11.69 2.89
N GLN A 554 -3.51 12.12 3.32
CA GLN A 554 -4.43 11.33 4.16
C GLN A 554 -5.51 10.57 3.37
N ILE A 555 -5.53 10.68 2.04
CA ILE A 555 -6.55 10.05 1.19
C ILE A 555 -6.15 8.62 0.84
N VAL A 556 -7.08 7.69 1.06
CA VAL A 556 -6.98 6.29 0.61
C VAL A 556 -8.13 6.01 -0.36
N ALA A 557 -7.81 5.91 -1.65
CA ALA A 557 -8.75 5.43 -2.66
C ALA A 557 -8.72 3.89 -2.69
N ILE A 558 -9.88 3.26 -2.69
CA ILE A 558 -10.01 1.81 -2.79
C ILE A 558 -10.86 1.53 -4.03
N VAL A 559 -10.30 0.83 -5.01
CA VAL A 559 -11.01 0.48 -6.23
C VAL A 559 -11.44 -0.98 -6.15
N ASP A 560 -12.75 -1.19 -6.12
CA ASP A 560 -13.41 -2.48 -6.19
C ASP A 560 -13.41 -2.98 -7.65
N ALA A 561 -12.34 -3.69 -8.03
CA ALA A 561 -12.13 -4.23 -9.36
C ALA A 561 -12.78 -5.62 -9.51
N ASN A 562 -14.12 -5.60 -9.58
CA ASN A 562 -14.97 -6.79 -9.65
C ASN A 562 -15.20 -7.31 -11.08
N GLY A 563 -14.65 -6.63 -12.08
CA GLY A 563 -14.63 -7.02 -13.48
C GLY A 563 -15.92 -6.77 -14.27
N LEU A 564 -16.97 -6.22 -13.64
CA LEU A 564 -18.30 -6.06 -14.26
C LEU A 564 -18.89 -4.66 -14.01
N GLU A 565 -19.35 -4.02 -15.08
CA GLU A 565 -20.17 -2.82 -15.06
C GLU A 565 -21.67 -3.14 -14.87
N GLN A 566 -22.54 -2.22 -15.27
CA GLN A 566 -23.98 -2.41 -15.24
C GLN A 566 -24.48 -3.43 -16.29
N SER A 567 -23.98 -3.33 -17.52
CA SER A 567 -24.52 -4.08 -18.67
C SER A 567 -23.56 -5.12 -19.26
N GLY A 568 -22.36 -5.28 -18.71
CA GLY A 568 -21.36 -6.19 -19.22
C GLY A 568 -20.01 -6.04 -18.48
N PRO A 569 -18.93 -6.61 -19.03
CA PRO A 569 -17.60 -6.52 -18.44
C PRO A 569 -17.06 -5.08 -18.39
N ALA A 570 -16.31 -4.78 -17.33
CA ALA A 570 -15.51 -3.56 -17.27
C ALA A 570 -14.40 -3.59 -18.35
N PRO A 571 -13.91 -2.43 -18.84
CA PRO A 571 -12.94 -2.37 -19.94
C PRO A 571 -11.68 -3.22 -19.76
N TYR A 572 -11.28 -3.45 -18.51
CA TYR A 572 -10.10 -4.23 -18.14
C TYR A 572 -10.43 -5.53 -17.42
N GLY A 573 -11.71 -5.89 -17.26
CA GLY A 573 -12.13 -7.02 -16.43
C GLY A 573 -11.43 -7.00 -15.07
N HIS A 574 -10.76 -8.09 -14.70
CA HIS A 574 -10.00 -8.20 -13.46
C HIS A 574 -8.51 -7.80 -13.60
N ASP A 575 -8.09 -7.19 -14.71
CA ASP A 575 -6.72 -6.70 -14.88
C ASP A 575 -6.50 -5.41 -14.06
N THR A 576 -6.14 -5.62 -12.80
CA THR A 576 -5.83 -4.57 -11.83
C THR A 576 -4.60 -3.73 -12.21
N SER A 577 -3.69 -4.28 -13.03
CA SER A 577 -2.42 -3.64 -13.34
C SER A 577 -2.58 -2.34 -14.14
N VAL A 578 -3.64 -2.24 -14.94
CA VAL A 578 -3.96 -1.03 -15.72
C VAL A 578 -4.39 0.10 -14.81
N LEU A 579 -5.32 -0.17 -13.89
CA LEU A 579 -5.80 0.83 -12.93
C LEU A 579 -4.68 1.25 -11.98
N ALA A 580 -3.88 0.30 -11.49
CA ALA A 580 -2.69 0.59 -10.70
C ALA A 580 -1.68 1.45 -11.49
N GLY A 581 -1.43 1.12 -12.76
CA GLY A 581 -0.56 1.91 -13.63
C GLY A 581 -1.04 3.35 -13.81
N ARG A 582 -2.36 3.57 -13.96
CA ARG A 582 -2.94 4.91 -14.10
C ARG A 582 -2.77 5.73 -12.82
N PHE A 583 -3.22 5.22 -11.66
CA PHE A 583 -3.05 5.95 -10.39
C PHE A 583 -1.57 6.28 -10.11
N ARG A 584 -0.67 5.34 -10.39
CA ARG A 584 0.78 5.55 -10.26
C ARG A 584 1.27 6.67 -11.18
N ALA A 585 0.79 6.74 -12.42
CA ALA A 585 1.13 7.81 -13.35
C ALA A 585 0.63 9.20 -12.87
N PHE A 586 -0.46 9.25 -12.11
CA PHE A 586 -0.94 10.46 -11.43
C PHE A 586 -0.23 10.75 -10.09
N GLY A 587 0.80 9.99 -9.71
CA GLY A 587 1.61 10.26 -8.51
C GLY A 587 1.14 9.57 -7.23
N TRP A 588 0.27 8.56 -7.33
CA TRP A 588 -0.22 7.82 -6.16
C TRP A 588 0.65 6.61 -5.82
N ARG A 589 0.74 6.26 -4.53
CA ARG A 589 1.16 4.92 -4.11
C ARG A 589 0.08 3.93 -4.55
N THR A 590 0.48 2.79 -5.12
CA THR A 590 -0.48 1.79 -5.61
C THR A 590 -0.20 0.43 -5.00
N LEU A 591 -1.25 -0.23 -4.50
CA LEU A 591 -1.19 -1.54 -3.87
C LEU A 591 -2.24 -2.43 -4.55
N GLU A 592 -1.80 -3.49 -5.22
CA GLU A 592 -2.70 -4.47 -5.82
C GLU A 592 -2.89 -5.63 -4.84
N ILE A 593 -4.15 -5.99 -4.56
CA ILE A 593 -4.49 -7.04 -3.58
C ILE A 593 -5.63 -7.93 -4.07
N ASP A 594 -5.74 -9.11 -3.48
CA ASP A 594 -7.02 -9.83 -3.45
C ASP A 594 -7.95 -9.13 -2.44
N GLY A 595 -9.07 -8.60 -2.92
CA GLY A 595 -10.05 -7.87 -2.11
C GLY A 595 -10.96 -8.76 -1.26
N HIS A 596 -10.77 -10.08 -1.29
CA HIS A 596 -11.48 -11.07 -0.47
C HIS A 596 -10.57 -11.79 0.53
N ASP A 597 -9.28 -11.44 0.55
CA ASP A 597 -8.31 -12.00 1.49
C ASP A 597 -7.93 -10.96 2.54
N PHE A 598 -8.39 -11.15 3.78
CA PHE A 598 -8.00 -10.28 4.90
C PHE A 598 -6.48 -10.29 5.15
N GLY A 599 -5.78 -11.37 4.80
CA GLY A 599 -4.31 -11.43 4.83
C GLY A 599 -3.64 -10.50 3.83
N ALA A 600 -4.34 -10.09 2.76
CA ALA A 600 -3.86 -9.07 1.82
C ALA A 600 -4.41 -7.67 2.14
N ILE A 601 -5.66 -7.57 2.59
CA ILE A 601 -6.34 -6.30 2.88
C ILE A 601 -5.68 -5.59 4.08
N LEU A 602 -5.45 -6.29 5.19
CA LEU A 602 -4.95 -5.65 6.42
C LEU A 602 -3.53 -5.08 6.25
N PRO A 603 -2.56 -5.79 5.63
CA PRO A 603 -1.24 -5.21 5.35
C PRO A 603 -1.29 -4.03 4.37
N ALA A 604 -2.20 -4.05 3.40
CA ALA A 604 -2.35 -2.93 2.47
C ALA A 604 -2.89 -1.68 3.20
N LEU A 605 -3.88 -1.84 4.08
CA LEU A 605 -4.39 -0.77 4.93
C LEU A 605 -3.33 -0.23 5.91
N LYS A 606 -2.52 -1.12 6.51
CA LYS A 606 -1.36 -0.76 7.34
C LYS A 606 -0.34 0.07 6.54
N THR A 607 -0.05 -0.33 5.30
CA THR A 607 0.85 0.39 4.40
C THR A 607 0.28 1.76 4.01
N ALA A 608 -1.03 1.85 3.79
CA ALA A 608 -1.74 3.09 3.48
C ALA A 608 -1.79 4.09 4.65
N ARG A 609 -1.30 3.73 5.85
CA ARG A 609 -1.06 4.68 6.95
C ARG A 609 0.14 5.59 6.70
N GLN A 610 1.05 5.21 5.80
CA GLN A 610 2.19 6.04 5.43
C GLN A 610 1.74 7.29 4.67
N PRO A 611 2.35 8.46 4.91
CA PRO A 611 2.01 9.69 4.20
C PRO A 611 2.01 9.52 2.68
N GLY A 612 1.04 10.15 2.03
CA GLY A 612 0.90 10.21 0.57
C GLY A 612 -0.38 9.54 0.07
N PRO A 613 -1.04 10.12 -0.96
CA PRO A 613 -2.28 9.56 -1.48
C PRO A 613 -2.03 8.12 -1.97
N THR A 614 -2.84 7.18 -1.47
CA THR A 614 -2.67 5.74 -1.71
C THR A 614 -3.90 5.17 -2.38
N ALA A 615 -3.71 4.42 -3.47
CA ALA A 615 -4.75 3.70 -4.17
C ALA A 615 -4.57 2.19 -3.96
N ILE A 616 -5.53 1.56 -3.30
CA ILE A 616 -5.62 0.10 -3.16
C ILE A 616 -6.51 -0.41 -4.29
N ILE A 617 -5.92 -1.15 -5.24
CA ILE A 617 -6.63 -1.75 -6.36
C ILE A 617 -6.96 -3.19 -5.96
N ALA A 618 -8.19 -3.39 -5.47
CA ALA A 618 -8.63 -4.65 -4.91
C ALA A 618 -9.34 -5.47 -5.98
N ARG A 619 -8.73 -6.60 -6.37
CA ARG A 619 -9.38 -7.59 -7.25
C ARG A 619 -10.49 -8.28 -6.46
N THR A 620 -11.73 -8.15 -6.90
CA THR A 620 -12.90 -8.74 -6.23
C THR A 620 -13.78 -9.48 -7.23
N VAL A 621 -14.89 -10.04 -6.78
CA VAL A 621 -15.89 -10.73 -7.60
C VAL A 621 -17.26 -10.14 -7.31
N LYS A 622 -17.96 -9.71 -8.36
CA LYS A 622 -19.34 -9.20 -8.22
C LYS A 622 -20.25 -10.30 -7.74
N GLY A 623 -21.07 -10.05 -6.71
CA GLY A 623 -21.91 -11.09 -6.11
C GLY A 623 -21.18 -12.06 -5.17
N LYS A 624 -19.98 -11.71 -4.67
CA LYS A 624 -19.17 -12.57 -3.79
C LYS A 624 -19.96 -13.20 -2.66
N GLY A 625 -19.77 -14.50 -2.47
CA GLY A 625 -20.33 -15.33 -1.41
C GLY A 625 -21.56 -16.13 -1.82
N ILE A 626 -22.13 -15.89 -3.01
CA ILE A 626 -23.33 -16.58 -3.50
C ILE A 626 -23.06 -17.20 -4.87
N SER A 627 -23.09 -18.52 -4.94
CA SER A 627 -22.60 -19.34 -6.06
C SER A 627 -23.22 -18.99 -7.42
N PHE A 628 -24.51 -18.68 -7.46
CA PHE A 628 -25.23 -18.32 -8.70
C PHE A 628 -25.14 -16.84 -9.07
N LEU A 629 -24.57 -16.00 -8.19
CA LEU A 629 -24.36 -14.56 -8.43
C LEU A 629 -22.89 -14.22 -8.71
N GLU A 630 -21.94 -15.00 -8.20
CA GLU A 630 -20.51 -14.74 -8.34
C GLU A 630 -20.07 -14.62 -9.80
N GLY A 631 -19.64 -13.41 -10.18
CA GLY A 631 -19.17 -13.09 -11.53
C GLY A 631 -20.24 -13.18 -12.61
N ALA A 632 -21.51 -13.36 -12.24
CA ALA A 632 -22.60 -13.57 -13.19
C ALA A 632 -23.07 -12.24 -13.80
N GLU A 633 -23.10 -12.19 -15.14
CA GLU A 633 -23.64 -11.04 -15.87
C GLU A 633 -25.16 -10.89 -15.67
N GLY A 634 -25.67 -9.68 -15.86
CA GLY A 634 -27.10 -9.41 -15.84
C GLY A 634 -27.74 -9.36 -14.44
N TRP A 635 -26.96 -9.43 -13.37
CA TRP A 635 -27.43 -9.32 -11.98
C TRP A 635 -27.20 -7.95 -11.33
N HIS A 636 -26.66 -6.99 -12.08
CA HIS A 636 -26.54 -5.62 -11.57
C HIS A 636 -27.94 -4.99 -11.39
N GLY A 637 -28.20 -4.44 -10.20
CA GLY A 637 -29.45 -3.73 -9.90
C GLY A 637 -30.69 -4.63 -9.75
N LYS A 638 -30.51 -5.95 -9.64
CA LYS A 638 -31.61 -6.91 -9.44
C LYS A 638 -31.69 -7.36 -7.98
N ALA A 639 -32.90 -7.32 -7.45
CA ALA A 639 -33.24 -7.96 -6.18
C ALA A 639 -33.52 -9.45 -6.40
N LEU A 640 -33.32 -10.25 -5.35
CA LEU A 640 -33.69 -11.66 -5.34
C LEU A 640 -35.18 -11.81 -5.01
N ASP A 641 -35.82 -12.81 -5.59
CA ASP A 641 -37.13 -13.27 -5.11
C ASP A 641 -36.99 -14.10 -3.82
N GLU A 642 -38.13 -14.53 -3.25
CA GLU A 642 -38.14 -15.24 -1.96
C GLU A 642 -37.37 -16.57 -2.01
N ASP A 643 -37.47 -17.31 -3.11
CA ASP A 643 -36.80 -18.61 -3.28
C ASP A 643 -35.29 -18.42 -3.45
N GLN A 644 -34.88 -17.48 -4.29
CA GLN A 644 -33.48 -17.12 -4.51
C GLN A 644 -32.82 -16.55 -3.24
N LEU A 645 -33.56 -15.74 -2.46
CA LEU A 645 -33.07 -15.23 -1.18
C LEU A 645 -32.81 -16.37 -0.20
N ALA A 646 -33.74 -17.32 -0.10
CA ALA A 646 -33.58 -18.48 0.78
C ALA A 646 -32.38 -19.34 0.36
N GLU A 647 -32.18 -19.56 -0.94
CA GLU A 647 -31.01 -20.26 -1.49
C GLU A 647 -29.71 -19.52 -1.17
N ALA A 648 -29.65 -18.21 -1.42
CA ALA A 648 -28.47 -17.39 -1.14
C ALA A 648 -28.12 -17.36 0.36
N LEU A 649 -29.10 -17.19 1.25
CA LEU A 649 -28.87 -17.18 2.69
C LEU A 649 -28.40 -18.55 3.23
N ALA A 650 -28.77 -19.66 2.58
CA ALA A 650 -28.29 -20.99 2.97
C ALA A 650 -26.79 -21.21 2.67
N GLU A 651 -26.20 -20.44 1.75
CA GLU A 651 -24.77 -20.47 1.45
C GLU A 651 -23.92 -19.63 2.42
N ILE A 652 -24.55 -18.70 3.15
CA ILE A 652 -23.84 -17.79 4.05
C ILE A 652 -23.74 -18.41 5.45
N ASN A 653 -22.51 -18.55 5.94
CA ASN A 653 -22.27 -18.82 7.36
C ASN A 653 -22.38 -17.52 8.16
N GLU A 654 -23.50 -17.33 8.86
CA GLU A 654 -23.77 -16.15 9.68
C GLU A 654 -23.52 -16.46 11.17
N PRO A 655 -22.35 -16.12 11.74
CA PRO A 655 -22.07 -16.38 13.15
C PRO A 655 -22.90 -15.47 14.06
N ASP A 656 -23.23 -15.96 15.26
CA ASP A 656 -23.94 -15.18 16.29
C ASP A 656 -23.10 -14.05 16.89
N LEU A 657 -21.76 -14.16 16.80
CA LEU A 657 -20.83 -13.17 17.36
C LEU A 657 -20.84 -11.89 16.50
N ARG A 658 -21.11 -10.75 17.14
CA ARG A 658 -20.98 -9.42 16.52
C ARG A 658 -19.67 -8.77 16.93
N LEU A 659 -18.99 -8.12 15.98
CA LEU A 659 -17.85 -7.27 16.31
C LEU A 659 -18.31 -5.93 16.88
N LEU A 660 -17.71 -5.54 18.01
CA LEU A 660 -17.92 -4.23 18.60
C LEU A 660 -16.89 -3.25 18.04
N VAL A 661 -17.36 -2.07 17.64
CA VAL A 661 -16.49 -0.96 17.23
C VAL A 661 -16.15 -0.13 18.46
N GLU A 662 -14.90 -0.21 18.91
CA GLU A 662 -14.41 0.67 19.98
C GLU A 662 -14.32 2.12 19.49
N PRO A 663 -14.97 3.09 20.16
CA PRO A 663 -14.89 4.50 19.80
C PRO A 663 -13.45 5.02 19.83
N ARG A 664 -12.97 5.49 18.67
CA ARG A 664 -11.61 6.01 18.51
C ARG A 664 -11.63 7.37 17.82
N ARG A 665 -10.85 8.31 18.36
CA ARG A 665 -10.66 9.67 17.81
C ARG A 665 -9.21 9.90 17.45
N VAL A 666 -8.98 10.77 16.49
CA VAL A 666 -7.66 11.18 16.06
C VAL A 666 -7.27 12.43 16.84
N PRO A 667 -6.03 12.53 17.35
CA PRO A 667 -5.56 13.76 17.96
C PRO A 667 -5.68 14.91 16.95
N SER A 668 -6.58 15.85 17.21
CA SER A 668 -6.54 17.16 16.56
C SER A 668 -5.44 17.96 17.24
N ALA A 669 -4.44 18.42 16.49
CA ALA A 669 -3.58 19.47 17.02
C ALA A 669 -4.46 20.67 17.41
N GLU A 670 -4.09 21.43 18.45
CA GLU A 670 -4.62 22.78 18.55
C GLU A 670 -4.35 23.45 17.20
N PRO A 671 -5.38 23.99 16.50
CA PRO A 671 -5.20 24.44 15.13
C PRO A 671 -4.01 25.39 15.10
N THR A 672 -2.99 25.14 14.29
CA THR A 672 -1.85 26.07 14.13
C THR A 672 -2.31 27.40 13.50
N VAL A 673 -3.53 27.42 12.96
CA VAL A 673 -4.26 28.62 12.53
C VAL A 673 -4.99 29.29 13.70
N ALA A 674 -5.17 28.68 14.88
CA ALA A 674 -5.94 29.23 15.99
C ALA A 674 -5.44 30.60 16.46
N THR A 675 -4.15 30.90 16.37
CA THR A 675 -3.64 32.25 16.71
C THR A 675 -3.95 33.30 15.63
N MET A 676 -4.06 32.92 14.35
CA MET A 676 -4.53 33.82 13.28
C MET A 676 -6.05 33.84 13.14
N ALA A 677 -6.72 32.72 13.38
CA ALA A 677 -8.17 32.53 13.33
C ALA A 677 -8.85 33.06 14.58
N GLN A 678 -8.23 33.05 15.77
CA GLN A 678 -8.75 33.79 16.93
C GLN A 678 -8.59 35.29 16.71
N VAL A 679 -7.44 35.77 16.24
CA VAL A 679 -7.24 37.20 15.94
C VAL A 679 -8.12 37.66 14.76
N ALA A 680 -8.30 36.82 13.74
CA ALA A 680 -9.21 37.07 12.63
C ALA A 680 -10.68 36.88 13.02
N SER A 681 -11.02 35.96 13.94
CA SER A 681 -12.37 35.80 14.51
C SER A 681 -12.73 36.95 15.42
N GLU A 682 -11.80 37.49 16.21
CA GLU A 682 -12.00 38.68 17.05
C GLU A 682 -12.16 39.93 16.18
N ARG A 683 -11.35 40.08 15.11
CA ARG A 683 -11.56 41.13 14.09
C ARG A 683 -12.85 40.93 13.29
N ALA A 684 -13.16 39.71 12.87
CA ALA A 684 -14.38 39.39 12.13
C ALA A 684 -15.62 39.52 13.01
N GLN A 685 -15.54 39.31 14.33
CA GLN A 685 -16.60 39.62 15.29
C GLN A 685 -16.74 41.14 15.53
N GLN A 686 -15.66 41.91 15.43
CA GLN A 686 -15.70 43.38 15.45
C GLN A 686 -16.23 43.99 14.14
N GLU A 687 -15.95 43.38 12.99
CA GLU A 687 -16.42 43.80 11.66
C GLU A 687 -17.73 43.10 11.24
N SER A 688 -18.17 42.09 12.00
CA SER A 688 -19.41 41.34 11.81
C SER A 688 -20.61 42.27 11.91
N GLY A 689 -21.25 42.54 10.77
CA GLY A 689 -22.44 43.38 10.66
C GLY A 689 -22.17 44.79 10.12
N LEU A 690 -20.91 45.16 9.87
CA LEU A 690 -20.60 46.35 9.07
C LEU A 690 -20.68 45.98 7.58
N PRO A 691 -21.42 46.76 6.76
CA PRO A 691 -21.49 46.50 5.33
C PRO A 691 -20.10 46.56 4.70
N LEU A 692 -19.84 45.72 3.70
CA LEU A 692 -18.63 45.80 2.87
C LEU A 692 -18.39 47.24 2.43
N LYS A 693 -17.16 47.70 2.57
CA LYS A 693 -16.75 49.02 2.12
C LYS A 693 -16.63 49.02 0.59
N VAL A 694 -17.64 49.57 -0.05
CA VAL A 694 -17.71 49.79 -1.50
C VAL A 694 -17.24 51.21 -1.78
N GLU A 695 -16.33 51.39 -2.75
CA GLU A 695 -15.70 52.69 -3.05
C GLU A 695 -15.63 52.87 -4.56
N TYR A 696 -16.77 53.20 -5.17
CA TYR A 696 -16.88 53.53 -6.58
C TYR A 696 -17.62 54.84 -6.79
N GLU A 697 -17.24 55.59 -7.81
CA GLU A 697 -17.92 56.82 -8.22
C GLU A 697 -19.01 56.53 -9.25
N LEU A 698 -20.16 57.24 -9.20
CA LEU A 698 -21.19 57.11 -10.23
C LEU A 698 -20.61 57.41 -11.62
N GLY A 699 -20.88 56.53 -12.58
CA GLY A 699 -20.34 56.62 -13.94
C GLY A 699 -18.91 56.12 -14.10
N GLU A 700 -18.24 55.65 -13.05
CA GLU A 700 -16.95 54.98 -13.16
C GLU A 700 -17.08 53.69 -13.98
N GLU A 701 -16.16 53.47 -14.93
CA GLU A 701 -16.19 52.31 -15.83
C GLU A 701 -15.44 51.10 -15.24
N VAL A 702 -16.20 50.16 -14.70
CA VAL A 702 -15.67 48.97 -14.00
C VAL A 702 -16.39 47.71 -14.48
N ALA A 703 -15.65 46.63 -14.71
CA ALA A 703 -16.23 45.34 -15.06
C ALA A 703 -16.70 44.59 -13.80
N THR A 704 -17.89 43.99 -13.83
CA THR A 704 -18.45 43.25 -12.68
C THR A 704 -17.56 42.10 -12.21
N ARG A 705 -16.85 41.42 -13.13
CA ARG A 705 -15.83 40.40 -12.78
C ARG A 705 -14.66 40.97 -11.96
N ALA A 706 -14.29 42.23 -12.19
CA ALA A 706 -13.22 42.89 -11.44
C ALA A 706 -13.68 43.30 -10.05
N ALA A 707 -14.91 43.80 -9.94
CA ALA A 707 -15.56 44.06 -8.65
C ALA A 707 -15.74 42.79 -7.83
N PHE A 708 -16.11 41.65 -8.45
CA PHE A 708 -16.13 40.34 -7.78
C PHE A 708 -14.76 39.96 -7.17
N GLY A 709 -13.67 40.08 -7.94
CA GLY A 709 -12.33 39.82 -7.43
C GLY A 709 -11.92 40.76 -6.28
N ALA A 710 -12.27 42.04 -6.38
CA ALA A 710 -12.05 43.04 -5.33
C ALA A 710 -12.86 42.72 -4.06
N ALA A 711 -14.13 42.31 -4.20
CA ALA A 711 -14.97 41.90 -3.09
C ALA A 711 -14.38 40.68 -2.37
N LEU A 712 -13.94 39.64 -3.09
CA LEU A 712 -13.29 38.49 -2.48
C LEU A 712 -12.04 38.90 -1.69
N GLN A 713 -11.19 39.76 -2.25
CA GLN A 713 -10.01 40.27 -1.56
C GLN A 713 -10.37 40.98 -0.25
N LYS A 714 -11.42 41.82 -0.24
CA LYS A 714 -11.89 42.51 0.96
C LYS A 714 -12.54 41.57 1.98
N LEU A 715 -13.35 40.61 1.51
CA LEU A 715 -14.13 39.70 2.35
C LEU A 715 -13.30 38.56 2.94
N GLY A 716 -12.12 38.28 2.39
CA GLY A 716 -11.24 37.23 2.91
C GLY A 716 -10.82 37.43 4.37
N SER A 717 -10.67 38.66 4.87
CA SER A 717 -10.39 38.92 6.30
C SER A 717 -11.62 38.71 7.18
N ARG A 718 -12.81 38.91 6.63
CA ARG A 718 -14.09 38.76 7.34
C ARG A 718 -14.53 37.31 7.46
N PHE A 719 -14.25 36.50 6.44
CA PHE A 719 -14.58 35.07 6.41
C PHE A 719 -13.30 34.23 6.45
N PRO A 720 -12.78 33.88 7.65
CA PRO A 720 -11.57 33.06 7.78
C PRO A 720 -11.76 31.62 7.26
N ASP A 721 -13.02 31.17 7.16
CA ASP A 721 -13.43 29.88 6.61
C ASP A 721 -13.69 29.91 5.09
N LEU A 722 -13.53 31.07 4.43
CA LEU A 722 -13.62 31.20 2.98
C LEU A 722 -12.40 30.59 2.29
N VAL A 723 -12.65 29.66 1.38
CA VAL A 723 -11.68 29.05 0.48
C VAL A 723 -12.09 29.33 -0.97
N VAL A 724 -11.18 29.86 -1.78
CA VAL A 724 -11.43 30.22 -3.19
C VAL A 724 -10.74 29.21 -4.10
N LEU A 725 -11.47 28.68 -5.08
CA LEU A 725 -10.98 27.76 -6.11
C LEU A 725 -11.18 28.39 -7.49
N ASP A 726 -10.20 28.21 -8.37
CA ASP A 726 -10.25 28.69 -9.75
C ASP A 726 -9.63 27.66 -10.71
N GLY A 727 -10.14 27.59 -11.94
CA GLY A 727 -9.73 26.63 -12.95
C GLY A 727 -8.78 27.23 -13.99
N ASP A 728 -7.57 27.62 -13.57
CA ASP A 728 -6.53 28.28 -14.37
C ASP A 728 -6.95 29.57 -15.10
N VAL A 729 -8.05 30.21 -14.69
CA VAL A 729 -8.55 31.46 -15.28
C VAL A 729 -8.59 32.62 -14.29
N LYS A 730 -7.85 32.52 -13.18
CA LYS A 730 -7.76 33.49 -12.07
C LYS A 730 -7.43 34.92 -12.47
N ASN A 731 -6.68 35.09 -13.57
CA ASN A 731 -6.35 36.39 -14.16
C ASN A 731 -7.54 37.03 -14.92
N SER A 732 -8.46 36.20 -15.37
CA SER A 732 -9.64 36.55 -16.15
C SER A 732 -10.88 36.71 -15.26
N THR A 733 -11.09 35.82 -14.29
CA THR A 733 -12.12 35.89 -13.24
C THR A 733 -11.78 36.90 -12.14
N LYS A 734 -10.51 37.30 -12.06
CA LYS A 734 -9.94 38.26 -11.08
C LYS A 734 -9.80 37.71 -9.66
N THR A 735 -9.93 36.40 -9.47
CA THR A 735 -9.63 35.72 -8.19
C THR A 735 -8.13 35.76 -7.83
N GLN A 736 -7.24 36.09 -8.77
CA GLN A 736 -5.80 36.23 -8.52
C GLN A 736 -5.45 37.22 -7.38
N GLU A 737 -6.29 38.23 -7.12
CA GLU A 737 -6.03 39.19 -6.03
C GLU A 737 -6.30 38.55 -4.66
N PHE A 738 -7.30 37.68 -4.55
CA PHE A 738 -7.48 36.81 -3.39
C PHE A 738 -6.28 35.87 -3.23
N ALA A 739 -5.83 35.22 -4.31
CA ALA A 739 -4.68 34.32 -4.30
C ALA A 739 -3.39 34.99 -3.79
N LYS A 740 -3.16 36.26 -4.14
CA LYS A 740 -2.02 37.04 -3.64
C LYS A 740 -2.14 37.41 -2.16
N THR A 741 -3.36 37.67 -1.70
CA THR A 741 -3.64 38.18 -0.34
C THR A 741 -3.76 37.05 0.68
N TYR A 742 -4.35 35.92 0.29
CA TYR A 742 -4.61 34.74 1.12
C TYR A 742 -4.20 33.44 0.40
N PRO A 743 -2.90 33.29 0.08
CA PRO A 743 -2.40 32.15 -0.71
C PRO A 743 -2.70 30.79 -0.07
N GLU A 744 -2.82 30.72 1.25
CA GLU A 744 -3.14 29.52 2.00
C GLU A 744 -4.60 29.07 1.87
N ARG A 745 -5.50 29.95 1.42
CA ARG A 745 -6.93 29.70 1.22
C ARG A 745 -7.36 29.80 -0.25
N PHE A 746 -6.40 29.94 -1.16
CA PHE A 746 -6.63 29.86 -2.59
C PHE A 746 -6.13 28.53 -3.13
N ILE A 747 -6.98 27.83 -3.88
CA ILE A 747 -6.65 26.53 -4.46
C ILE A 747 -6.75 26.62 -5.97
N GLU A 748 -5.62 26.47 -6.66
CA GLU A 748 -5.60 26.30 -8.10
C GLU A 748 -6.05 24.89 -8.46
N ALA A 749 -7.16 24.79 -9.19
CA ALA A 749 -7.76 23.53 -9.60
C ALA A 749 -7.36 23.09 -11.01
N GLN A 750 -6.54 23.88 -11.72
CA GLN A 750 -6.16 23.64 -13.11
C GLN A 750 -7.38 23.63 -14.05
N ILE A 751 -7.21 23.21 -15.31
CA ILE A 751 -8.31 23.12 -16.28
C ILE A 751 -9.12 21.83 -16.04
N ALA A 752 -9.86 21.80 -14.92
CA ALA A 752 -10.59 20.63 -14.42
C ALA A 752 -11.86 21.05 -13.64
N GLU A 753 -12.86 21.61 -14.34
CA GLU A 753 -14.04 22.19 -13.68
C GLU A 753 -14.86 21.16 -12.88
N GLN A 754 -14.89 19.89 -13.31
CA GLN A 754 -15.66 18.86 -12.59
C GLN A 754 -15.06 18.61 -11.22
N ASN A 755 -13.75 18.36 -11.16
CA ASN A 755 -13.06 18.21 -9.89
C ASN A 755 -13.06 19.50 -9.06
N MET A 756 -12.91 20.68 -9.68
CA MET A 756 -12.96 21.95 -8.96
C MET A 756 -14.28 22.12 -8.19
N LEU A 757 -15.42 21.86 -8.85
CA LEU A 757 -16.73 21.95 -8.20
C LEU A 757 -16.94 20.83 -7.17
N GLY A 758 -16.42 19.62 -7.42
CA GLY A 758 -16.51 18.50 -6.49
C GLY A 758 -15.70 18.75 -5.21
N ALA A 759 -14.48 19.29 -5.34
CA ALA A 759 -13.66 19.70 -4.21
C ALA A 759 -14.29 20.87 -3.43
N ALA A 760 -14.94 21.81 -4.11
CA ALA A 760 -15.70 22.87 -3.45
C ALA A 760 -16.87 22.31 -2.62
N LEU A 761 -17.59 21.32 -3.16
CA LEU A 761 -18.64 20.61 -2.41
C LEU A 761 -18.07 19.92 -1.16
N GLY A 762 -16.94 19.22 -1.28
CA GLY A 762 -16.28 18.56 -0.15
C GLY A 762 -15.78 19.52 0.94
N LEU A 763 -15.24 20.68 0.54
CA LEU A 763 -14.90 21.78 1.45
C LEU A 763 -16.14 22.25 2.21
N SER A 764 -17.24 22.44 1.48
CA SER A 764 -18.50 22.91 2.07
C SER A 764 -19.11 21.89 3.04
N ALA A 765 -19.13 20.61 2.67
CA ALA A 765 -19.56 19.52 3.54
C ALA A 765 -18.70 19.38 4.81
N SER A 766 -17.47 19.91 4.79
CA SER A 766 -16.58 19.97 5.95
C SER A 766 -16.59 21.33 6.66
N GLY A 767 -17.61 22.16 6.42
CA GLY A 767 -17.87 23.39 7.16
C GLY A 767 -17.14 24.64 6.64
N LYS A 768 -16.55 24.59 5.44
CA LYS A 768 -15.95 25.77 4.80
C LYS A 768 -16.97 26.52 3.94
N ARG A 769 -16.78 27.82 3.77
CA ARG A 769 -17.41 28.57 2.67
C ARG A 769 -16.54 28.39 1.44
N SER A 770 -17.05 27.75 0.40
CA SER A 770 -16.29 27.60 -0.85
C SER A 770 -16.78 28.60 -1.88
N CYS A 771 -15.85 29.33 -2.49
CA CYS A 771 -16.11 30.15 -3.66
C CYS A 771 -15.36 29.56 -4.86
N VAL A 772 -16.06 29.34 -5.96
CA VAL A 772 -15.49 28.78 -7.20
C VAL A 772 -15.63 29.80 -8.32
N ALA A 773 -14.61 29.94 -9.16
CA ALA A 773 -14.68 30.82 -10.32
C ALA A 773 -14.12 30.18 -11.59
N THR A 774 -14.87 30.30 -12.68
CA THR A 774 -14.42 30.03 -14.06
C THR A 774 -15.25 30.86 -15.05
N PHE A 775 -15.22 30.54 -16.34
CA PHE A 775 -16.13 31.16 -17.31
C PHE A 775 -17.51 30.49 -17.20
N ALA A 776 -18.57 31.28 -17.36
CA ALA A 776 -19.95 30.80 -17.29
C ALA A 776 -20.20 29.64 -18.26
N ALA A 777 -19.63 29.71 -19.46
CA ALA A 777 -19.67 28.61 -20.44
C ALA A 777 -19.07 27.31 -19.91
N PHE A 778 -17.95 27.36 -19.18
CA PHE A 778 -17.26 26.16 -18.71
C PHE A 778 -17.92 25.52 -17.49
N LEU A 779 -18.80 26.22 -16.78
CA LEU A 779 -19.61 25.60 -15.72
C LEU A 779 -20.52 24.49 -16.27
N THR A 780 -20.86 24.51 -17.57
CA THR A 780 -21.58 23.41 -18.24
C THR A 780 -20.81 22.10 -18.18
N ARG A 781 -19.47 22.13 -18.18
CA ARG A 781 -18.60 20.96 -18.01
C ARG A 781 -18.84 20.25 -16.67
N ALA A 782 -19.20 21.00 -15.64
CA ALA A 782 -19.41 20.53 -14.28
C ALA A 782 -20.90 20.46 -13.89
N HIS A 783 -21.83 20.50 -14.85
CA HIS A 783 -23.26 20.60 -14.53
C HIS A 783 -23.75 19.48 -13.61
N ASP A 784 -23.33 18.23 -13.85
CA ASP A 784 -23.78 17.10 -13.04
C ASP A 784 -23.23 17.14 -11.59
N ILE A 785 -22.03 17.68 -11.40
CA ILE A 785 -21.45 17.93 -10.07
C ILE A 785 -22.28 19.00 -9.33
N ILE A 786 -22.65 20.09 -10.02
CA ILE A 786 -23.48 21.16 -9.45
C ILE A 786 -24.88 20.61 -9.10
N ARG A 787 -25.45 19.75 -9.95
CA ARG A 787 -26.71 19.06 -9.69
C ARG A 787 -26.62 18.18 -8.43
N MET A 788 -25.55 17.39 -8.29
CA MET A 788 -25.34 16.55 -7.11
C MET A 788 -25.03 17.36 -5.84
N ALA A 789 -24.39 18.52 -5.96
CA ALA A 789 -24.22 19.45 -4.85
C ALA A 789 -25.58 19.92 -4.31
N ALA A 790 -26.57 20.20 -5.17
CA ALA A 790 -27.92 20.55 -4.74
C ALA A 790 -28.63 19.42 -3.96
N HIS A 791 -28.29 18.15 -4.24
CA HIS A 791 -28.78 16.99 -3.49
C HIS A 791 -28.01 16.71 -2.19
N SER A 792 -26.86 17.37 -1.98
CA SER A 792 -26.00 17.19 -0.82
C SER A 792 -26.35 18.10 0.37
N GLN A 793 -27.54 18.69 0.36
CA GLN A 793 -28.14 19.53 1.42
C GLN A 793 -27.31 20.71 1.94
N GLN A 794 -27.80 21.92 1.66
CA GLN A 794 -27.27 23.21 2.19
C GLN A 794 -25.75 23.43 2.06
N PRO A 795 -25.10 23.10 0.91
CA PRO A 795 -23.70 23.45 0.74
C PRO A 795 -23.58 24.99 0.63
N ARG A 796 -22.70 25.61 1.42
CA ARG A 796 -22.33 27.03 1.35
C ARG A 796 -21.36 27.26 0.19
N MET A 797 -21.91 27.36 -1.01
CA MET A 797 -21.15 27.48 -2.26
C MET A 797 -21.53 28.75 -3.02
N LEU A 798 -20.56 29.63 -3.23
CA LEU A 798 -20.66 30.71 -4.21
C LEU A 798 -19.95 30.27 -5.50
N ILE A 799 -20.67 30.20 -6.61
CA ILE A 799 -20.15 29.83 -7.93
C ILE A 799 -20.22 31.06 -8.82
N CYS A 800 -19.06 31.58 -9.22
CA CYS A 800 -18.95 32.72 -10.12
C CYS A 800 -18.68 32.24 -11.55
N GLY A 801 -19.60 32.57 -12.47
CA GLY A 801 -19.41 32.40 -13.91
C GLY A 801 -19.11 33.74 -14.54
N SER A 802 -17.85 33.99 -14.86
CA SER A 802 -17.44 35.19 -15.59
C SER A 802 -17.66 35.03 -17.10
N HIS A 803 -17.39 36.07 -17.89
CA HIS A 803 -17.49 35.98 -19.36
C HIS A 803 -18.87 35.51 -19.84
N ALA A 804 -19.91 35.94 -19.13
CA ALA A 804 -21.28 35.65 -19.48
C ALA A 804 -21.74 36.43 -20.72
N GLY A 805 -22.51 35.78 -21.60
CA GLY A 805 -23.16 36.40 -22.75
C GLY A 805 -22.27 36.62 -23.98
N ILE A 806 -22.85 37.13 -25.08
CA ILE A 806 -22.14 37.51 -26.31
C ILE A 806 -21.29 38.76 -26.11
N SER A 807 -21.56 39.54 -25.07
CA SER A 807 -20.82 40.76 -24.74
C SER A 807 -19.34 40.56 -24.41
N ILE A 808 -18.86 39.31 -24.35
CA ILE A 808 -17.42 39.02 -24.27
C ILE A 808 -16.66 39.44 -25.53
N GLY A 809 -17.32 39.41 -26.69
CA GLY A 809 -16.75 39.82 -27.97
C GLY A 809 -16.03 38.71 -28.73
N GLU A 810 -14.74 38.93 -28.95
CA GLU A 810 -13.98 38.34 -30.05
C GLU A 810 -13.66 36.85 -29.88
N ASP A 811 -13.66 36.34 -28.65
CA ASP A 811 -13.39 34.92 -28.36
C ASP A 811 -14.44 33.99 -28.98
N GLY A 812 -15.66 34.50 -29.20
CA GLY A 812 -16.72 33.75 -29.88
C GLY A 812 -17.45 32.72 -29.00
N PRO A 813 -18.35 31.90 -29.60
CA PRO A 813 -19.37 31.14 -28.88
C PRO A 813 -18.84 30.10 -27.89
N SER A 814 -17.63 29.57 -28.07
CA SER A 814 -17.07 28.59 -27.13
C SER A 814 -16.81 29.14 -25.72
N GLN A 815 -16.72 30.46 -25.56
CA GLN A 815 -16.49 31.13 -24.27
C GLN A 815 -17.75 31.87 -23.76
N MET A 816 -18.77 32.02 -24.60
CA MET A 816 -20.01 32.75 -24.28
C MET A 816 -20.91 31.87 -23.42
N GLY A 817 -21.06 32.20 -22.14
CA GLY A 817 -22.09 31.57 -21.30
C GLY A 817 -23.47 32.05 -21.72
N LEU A 818 -24.26 31.21 -22.39
CA LEU A 818 -25.58 31.57 -22.94
C LEU A 818 -26.71 30.68 -22.44
N GLU A 819 -26.39 29.65 -21.67
CA GLU A 819 -27.30 28.67 -21.07
C GLU A 819 -27.08 28.53 -19.55
N ASP A 820 -26.18 29.34 -18.99
CA ASP A 820 -25.75 29.27 -17.60
C ASP A 820 -26.89 29.60 -16.62
N MET A 821 -27.70 30.64 -16.89
CA MET A 821 -28.85 30.95 -16.04
C MET A 821 -29.90 29.85 -16.11
N ALA A 822 -30.17 29.30 -17.30
CA ALA A 822 -31.09 28.17 -17.45
C ALA A 822 -30.64 26.96 -16.63
N MET A 823 -29.34 26.64 -16.73
CA MET A 823 -28.70 25.55 -16.01
C MET A 823 -28.89 25.67 -14.49
N PHE A 824 -28.60 26.83 -13.90
CA PHE A 824 -28.75 27.02 -12.45
C PHE A 824 -30.20 27.18 -12.02
N ARG A 825 -31.05 27.83 -12.82
CA ARG A 825 -32.48 28.00 -12.49
C ARG A 825 -33.22 26.67 -12.39
N ALA A 826 -32.84 25.69 -13.21
CA ALA A 826 -33.47 24.37 -13.24
C ALA A 826 -33.26 23.55 -11.95
N LEU A 827 -32.19 23.82 -11.18
CA LEU A 827 -31.86 23.07 -9.98
C LEU A 827 -32.66 23.54 -8.76
N ASN A 828 -33.11 22.64 -7.89
CA ASN A 828 -33.84 23.05 -6.68
C ASN A 828 -32.90 23.74 -5.66
N GLY A 829 -33.39 24.72 -4.92
CA GLY A 829 -32.65 25.37 -3.84
C GLY A 829 -31.45 26.24 -4.25
N THR A 830 -31.29 26.53 -5.55
CA THR A 830 -30.25 27.46 -6.05
C THR A 830 -30.73 28.90 -6.10
N THR A 831 -29.80 29.83 -5.91
CA THR A 831 -29.97 31.27 -6.09
C THR A 831 -29.18 31.74 -7.31
N VAL A 832 -29.73 32.61 -8.15
CA VAL A 832 -29.10 33.15 -9.36
C VAL A 832 -29.11 34.67 -9.32
N LEU A 833 -27.91 35.26 -9.30
CA LEU A 833 -27.66 36.68 -9.17
C LEU A 833 -26.87 37.20 -10.38
N TYR A 834 -27.27 38.33 -10.93
CA TYR A 834 -26.64 38.95 -12.10
C TYR A 834 -26.44 40.46 -11.88
N PRO A 835 -25.32 40.88 -11.26
CA PRO A 835 -25.01 42.29 -11.02
C PRO A 835 -24.90 43.11 -12.30
N ALA A 836 -25.50 44.31 -12.30
CA ALA A 836 -25.43 45.27 -13.40
C ALA A 836 -24.15 46.11 -13.42
N ASP A 837 -23.51 46.33 -12.26
CA ASP A 837 -22.35 47.21 -12.11
C ASP A 837 -21.41 46.75 -10.98
N ALA A 838 -20.38 47.54 -10.67
CA ALA A 838 -19.41 47.19 -9.64
C ALA A 838 -19.98 47.20 -8.21
N VAL A 839 -20.87 48.13 -7.88
CA VAL A 839 -21.49 48.22 -6.54
C VAL A 839 -22.35 46.99 -6.29
N SER A 840 -23.26 46.67 -7.22
CA SER A 840 -24.10 45.47 -7.15
C SER A 840 -23.25 44.19 -7.16
N ALA A 841 -22.16 44.13 -7.91
CA ALA A 841 -21.26 42.97 -7.90
C ALA A 841 -20.59 42.74 -6.54
N GLU A 842 -20.06 43.78 -5.89
CA GLU A 842 -19.47 43.62 -4.55
C GLU A 842 -20.52 43.23 -3.51
N ARG A 843 -21.70 43.87 -3.53
CA ARG A 843 -22.81 43.60 -2.59
C ARG A 843 -23.40 42.20 -2.76
N LEU A 844 -23.58 41.74 -3.99
CA LEU A 844 -24.10 40.40 -4.26
C LEU A 844 -23.05 39.31 -4.00
N THR A 845 -21.75 39.62 -4.10
CA THR A 845 -20.68 38.72 -3.64
C THR A 845 -20.73 38.56 -2.12
N GLU A 846 -20.84 39.67 -1.38
CA GLU A 846 -21.02 39.67 0.08
C GLU A 846 -22.25 38.85 0.49
N THR A 847 -23.41 39.19 -0.06
CA THR A 847 -24.68 38.50 0.23
C THR A 847 -24.63 37.03 -0.17
N GLY A 848 -23.99 36.70 -1.28
CA GLY A 848 -23.83 35.33 -1.76
C GLY A 848 -22.97 34.46 -0.84
N LEU A 849 -21.93 35.03 -0.22
CA LEU A 849 -21.08 34.32 0.76
C LEU A 849 -21.76 34.15 2.13
N GLU A 850 -22.72 35.00 2.45
CA GLU A 850 -23.54 34.90 3.67
C GLU A 850 -24.69 33.89 3.52
N HIS A 851 -25.14 33.63 2.30
CA HIS A 851 -26.26 32.74 2.02
C HIS A 851 -25.93 31.25 2.24
N GLU A 852 -26.90 30.50 2.76
CA GLU A 852 -26.84 29.05 2.83
C GLU A 852 -27.40 28.43 1.55
N GLY A 853 -26.68 27.49 0.95
CA GLY A 853 -27.02 26.90 -0.34
C GLY A 853 -26.13 27.39 -1.49
N ILE A 854 -26.50 27.00 -2.70
CA ILE A 854 -25.71 27.27 -3.91
C ILE A 854 -26.15 28.62 -4.49
N VAL A 855 -25.23 29.58 -4.50
CA VAL A 855 -25.41 30.88 -5.16
C VAL A 855 -24.60 30.90 -6.45
N TYR A 856 -25.27 31.12 -7.57
CA TYR A 856 -24.64 31.42 -8.84
C TYR A 856 -24.57 32.94 -9.04
N LEU A 857 -23.37 33.47 -9.21
CA LEU A 857 -23.10 34.87 -9.51
C LEU A 857 -22.59 35.00 -10.95
N ARG A 858 -23.40 35.58 -11.82
CA ARG A 858 -23.08 35.79 -13.24
C ARG A 858 -22.36 37.10 -13.42
N THR A 859 -21.10 37.09 -13.88
CA THR A 859 -20.30 38.32 -14.10
C THR A 859 -19.88 38.48 -15.57
N THR A 860 -19.68 39.72 -15.99
CA THR A 860 -19.45 40.12 -17.39
C THR A 860 -18.02 40.63 -17.62
N ARG A 861 -17.57 40.51 -18.88
CA ARG A 861 -16.20 40.85 -19.28
C ARG A 861 -15.99 42.36 -19.44
N GLY A 862 -16.93 43.01 -20.12
CA GLY A 862 -16.91 44.43 -20.45
C GLY A 862 -17.00 45.32 -19.22
N LYS A 863 -16.46 46.53 -19.33
CA LYS A 863 -16.67 47.58 -18.34
C LYS A 863 -18.07 48.16 -18.52
N THR A 864 -18.68 48.52 -17.41
CA THR A 864 -19.99 49.16 -17.36
C THR A 864 -19.93 50.33 -16.39
N PRO A 865 -20.68 51.42 -16.63
CA PRO A 865 -20.72 52.55 -15.71
C PRO A 865 -21.38 52.15 -14.39
N VAL A 866 -20.85 52.65 -13.27
CA VAL A 866 -21.48 52.48 -11.95
C VAL A 866 -22.80 53.23 -11.89
N LEU A 867 -23.88 52.51 -11.57
CA LEU A 867 -25.26 53.00 -11.52
C LEU A 867 -25.72 53.33 -10.10
N TYR A 868 -25.18 52.61 -9.12
CA TYR A 868 -25.66 52.67 -7.75
C TYR A 868 -24.73 53.46 -6.82
N GLN A 869 -25.29 54.05 -5.77
CA GLN A 869 -24.50 54.64 -4.70
C GLN A 869 -23.80 53.55 -3.89
N SER A 870 -22.65 53.87 -3.30
CA SER A 870 -21.87 52.89 -2.52
C SER A 870 -22.61 52.33 -1.29
N ASP A 871 -23.61 53.04 -0.77
CA ASP A 871 -24.48 52.62 0.35
C ASP A 871 -25.75 51.86 -0.08
N GLU A 872 -25.96 51.69 -1.39
CA GLU A 872 -27.08 50.92 -1.93
C GLU A 872 -27.02 49.45 -1.47
N ARG A 873 -28.18 48.89 -1.13
CA ARG A 873 -28.32 47.51 -0.63
C ARG A 873 -28.92 46.59 -1.66
N PHE A 874 -28.47 45.34 -1.68
CA PHE A 874 -28.95 44.29 -2.58
C PHE A 874 -29.34 43.07 -1.75
N GLU A 875 -30.56 42.61 -1.91
CA GLU A 875 -31.12 41.47 -1.17
C GLU A 875 -31.48 40.35 -2.16
N ILE A 876 -31.25 39.10 -1.77
CA ILE A 876 -31.67 37.96 -2.59
C ILE A 876 -33.19 37.99 -2.73
N GLY A 877 -33.69 37.90 -3.97
CA GLY A 877 -35.11 38.06 -4.28
C GLY A 877 -35.55 39.50 -4.55
N GLY A 878 -34.64 40.48 -4.52
CA GLY A 878 -34.95 41.87 -4.81
C GLY A 878 -34.69 42.29 -6.27
N SER A 879 -35.14 43.50 -6.60
CA SER A 879 -34.87 44.20 -7.87
C SER A 879 -34.61 45.70 -7.61
N LYS A 880 -34.22 46.46 -8.65
CA LYS A 880 -34.11 47.92 -8.59
C LYS A 880 -34.90 48.56 -9.72
N THR A 881 -35.78 49.51 -9.40
CA THR A 881 -36.47 50.33 -10.40
C THR A 881 -35.63 51.58 -10.66
N LEU A 882 -35.05 51.67 -11.85
CA LEU A 882 -34.08 52.72 -12.23
C LEU A 882 -34.71 53.89 -12.98
N ALA A 883 -35.87 53.67 -13.59
CA ALA A 883 -36.71 54.71 -14.18
C ALA A 883 -38.18 54.32 -13.98
N GLU A 884 -39.00 55.28 -13.57
CA GLU A 884 -40.44 55.09 -13.34
C GLU A 884 -41.18 56.42 -13.52
N SER A 885 -42.37 56.36 -14.10
CA SER A 885 -43.31 57.48 -14.18
C SER A 885 -44.76 56.98 -14.27
N THR A 886 -45.73 57.87 -14.02
CA THR A 886 -47.16 57.54 -14.23
C THR A 886 -47.56 57.47 -15.70
N GLN A 887 -46.64 57.79 -16.63
CA GLN A 887 -46.87 57.80 -18.07
C GLN A 887 -46.22 56.59 -18.77
N ASP A 888 -45.65 55.65 -18.00
CA ASP A 888 -44.93 54.50 -18.55
C ASP A 888 -45.87 53.62 -19.40
N ARG A 889 -45.52 53.44 -20.68
CA ARG A 889 -46.31 52.65 -21.63
C ARG A 889 -45.92 51.17 -21.65
N LEU A 890 -44.71 50.87 -21.19
CA LEU A 890 -44.18 49.52 -21.04
C LEU A 890 -43.06 49.52 -20.00
N THR A 891 -42.79 48.34 -19.45
CA THR A 891 -41.65 48.09 -18.54
C THR A 891 -40.55 47.34 -19.28
N LEU A 892 -39.34 47.88 -19.28
CA LEU A 892 -38.13 47.19 -19.68
C LEU A 892 -37.56 46.46 -18.46
N VAL A 893 -37.47 45.13 -18.53
CA VAL A 893 -36.87 44.31 -17.46
C VAL A 893 -35.57 43.74 -17.98
N ALA A 894 -34.47 44.01 -17.29
CA ALA A 894 -33.14 43.58 -17.70
C ALA A 894 -32.32 43.14 -16.49
N ALA A 895 -31.20 42.46 -16.72
CA ALA A 895 -30.23 42.16 -15.68
C ALA A 895 -28.81 42.23 -16.25
N GLY A 896 -27.85 42.55 -15.37
CA GLY A 896 -26.46 42.63 -15.76
C GLY A 896 -26.17 43.67 -16.84
N ILE A 897 -25.42 43.27 -17.88
CA ILE A 897 -25.01 44.20 -18.93
C ILE A 897 -26.18 44.80 -19.72
N THR A 898 -27.30 44.08 -19.81
CA THR A 898 -28.49 44.54 -20.54
C THR A 898 -29.28 45.64 -19.82
N VAL A 899 -29.00 45.88 -18.54
CA VAL A 899 -29.55 47.06 -17.82
C VAL A 899 -29.07 48.34 -18.48
N HIS A 900 -27.81 48.38 -18.92
CA HIS A 900 -27.22 49.54 -19.60
C HIS A 900 -27.85 49.77 -20.96
N THR A 901 -28.07 48.72 -21.75
CA THR A 901 -28.74 48.84 -23.06
C THR A 901 -30.22 49.17 -22.92
N ALA A 902 -30.88 48.72 -21.85
CA ALA A 902 -32.26 49.10 -21.52
C ALA A 902 -32.37 50.57 -21.09
N LEU A 903 -31.42 51.10 -20.30
CA LEU A 903 -31.37 52.52 -19.93
C LEU A 903 -31.08 53.41 -21.15
N GLU A 904 -30.19 52.99 -22.05
CA GLU A 904 -29.94 53.67 -23.32
C GLU A 904 -31.23 53.73 -24.15
N ALA A 905 -31.92 52.60 -24.32
CA ALA A 905 -33.18 52.52 -25.04
C ALA A 905 -34.28 53.38 -24.40
N SER A 906 -34.42 53.36 -23.08
CA SER A 906 -35.37 54.21 -22.32
C SER A 906 -35.11 55.70 -22.54
N THR A 907 -33.84 56.10 -22.61
CA THR A 907 -33.46 57.50 -22.90
C THR A 907 -33.89 57.89 -24.31
N ARG A 908 -33.60 57.06 -25.31
CA ARG A 908 -33.98 57.29 -26.71
C ARG A 908 -35.50 57.28 -26.92
N LEU A 909 -36.22 56.35 -26.28
CA LEU A 909 -37.69 56.29 -26.31
C LEU A 909 -38.32 57.57 -25.73
N ARG A 910 -37.74 58.11 -24.66
CA ARG A 910 -38.19 59.36 -24.05
C ARG A 910 -38.03 60.55 -25.00
N GLU A 911 -36.96 60.60 -25.79
CA GLU A 911 -36.77 61.61 -26.85
C GLU A 911 -37.86 61.53 -27.93
N GLN A 912 -38.46 60.35 -28.11
CA GLN A 912 -39.60 60.12 -29.01
C GLN A 912 -40.97 60.22 -28.32
N GLY A 913 -41.03 60.65 -27.05
CA GLY A 913 -42.27 60.82 -26.29
C GLY A 913 -42.88 59.53 -25.75
N VAL A 914 -42.12 58.44 -25.69
CA VAL A 914 -42.53 57.17 -25.08
C VAL A 914 -41.84 57.02 -23.72
N CYS A 915 -42.61 57.09 -22.63
CA CYS A 915 -42.09 56.82 -21.29
C CYS A 915 -42.07 55.32 -21.04
N THR A 916 -41.00 54.84 -20.41
CA THR A 916 -40.81 53.45 -20.02
C THR A 916 -40.30 53.33 -18.60
N ARG A 917 -40.79 52.30 -17.89
CA ARG A 917 -40.19 51.84 -16.64
C ARG A 917 -38.94 51.00 -16.95
N VAL A 918 -37.89 51.10 -16.15
CA VAL A 918 -36.71 50.22 -16.27
C VAL A 918 -36.46 49.54 -14.93
N ILE A 919 -36.42 48.21 -14.93
CA ILE A 919 -36.17 47.37 -13.76
C ILE A 919 -34.90 46.55 -13.99
N ASP A 920 -33.93 46.71 -13.09
CA ASP A 920 -32.82 45.78 -12.92
C ASP A 920 -33.26 44.61 -12.03
N ALA A 921 -33.55 43.47 -12.68
CA ALA A 921 -33.89 42.20 -12.06
C ALA A 921 -32.62 41.42 -11.69
N TYR A 922 -31.73 42.03 -10.92
CA TYR A 922 -30.43 41.45 -10.54
C TYR A 922 -30.58 40.08 -9.85
N SER A 923 -31.68 39.83 -9.13
CA SER A 923 -32.01 38.51 -8.60
C SER A 923 -32.91 37.79 -9.59
N VAL A 924 -32.33 36.91 -10.40
CA VAL A 924 -33.05 36.12 -11.43
C VAL A 924 -33.78 34.93 -10.80
N LYS A 925 -33.23 34.41 -9.69
CA LYS A 925 -33.88 33.39 -8.86
C LYS A 925 -33.43 33.54 -7.40
N PRO A 926 -34.34 33.68 -6.43
CA PRO A 926 -35.76 34.04 -6.61
C PRO A 926 -35.92 35.41 -7.29
N LEU A 927 -37.04 35.65 -7.96
CA LEU A 927 -37.38 36.96 -8.53
C LEU A 927 -38.06 37.85 -7.48
N ASP A 928 -37.95 39.16 -7.65
CA ASP A 928 -38.81 40.15 -7.00
C ASP A 928 -40.20 40.15 -7.64
N VAL A 929 -41.01 39.17 -7.23
CA VAL A 929 -42.33 38.95 -7.81
C VAL A 929 -43.24 40.15 -7.55
N GLU A 930 -43.16 40.80 -6.39
CA GLU A 930 -44.02 41.93 -6.03
C GLU A 930 -43.78 43.13 -6.97
N THR A 931 -42.52 43.52 -7.16
CA THR A 931 -42.20 44.64 -8.06
C THR A 931 -42.58 44.33 -9.51
N LEU A 932 -42.35 43.11 -9.96
CA LEU A 932 -42.71 42.69 -11.33
C LEU A 932 -44.23 42.64 -11.55
N GLN A 933 -45.00 42.17 -10.55
CA GLN A 933 -46.47 42.17 -10.63
C GLN A 933 -47.02 43.60 -10.69
N ARG A 934 -46.53 44.50 -9.84
CA ARG A 934 -46.91 45.92 -9.89
C ARG A 934 -46.62 46.54 -11.26
N ALA A 935 -45.43 46.29 -11.80
CA ALA A 935 -45.06 46.79 -13.12
C ALA A 935 -45.95 46.21 -14.24
N ALA A 936 -46.31 44.93 -14.15
CA ALA A 936 -47.22 44.28 -15.09
C ALA A 936 -48.63 44.88 -15.05
N GLU A 937 -49.16 45.15 -13.87
CA GLU A 937 -50.48 45.75 -13.68
C GLU A 937 -50.53 47.21 -14.14
N GLU A 938 -49.48 47.99 -13.83
CA GLU A 938 -49.45 49.43 -14.13
C GLU A 938 -49.12 49.74 -15.59
N THR A 939 -48.23 48.97 -16.23
CA THR A 939 -47.81 49.22 -17.62
C THR A 939 -48.47 48.29 -18.64
N GLY A 940 -49.08 47.18 -18.19
CA GLY A 940 -49.75 46.16 -19.01
C GLY A 940 -48.83 45.34 -19.93
N THR A 941 -47.59 45.78 -20.15
CA THR A 941 -46.65 45.18 -21.09
C THR A 941 -45.22 45.26 -20.57
N LEU A 942 -44.53 44.11 -20.56
CA LEU A 942 -43.12 43.99 -20.21
C LEU A 942 -42.33 43.53 -21.42
N LEU A 943 -41.19 44.16 -21.66
CA LEU A 943 -40.16 43.70 -22.59
C LEU A 943 -38.94 43.28 -21.76
N VAL A 944 -38.65 41.99 -21.73
CA VAL A 944 -37.51 41.43 -21.02
C VAL A 944 -36.31 41.36 -21.97
N ILE A 945 -35.16 41.85 -21.54
CA ILE A 945 -33.93 41.89 -22.33
C ILE A 945 -32.84 41.10 -21.59
N GLU A 946 -32.18 40.19 -22.29
CA GLU A 946 -31.09 39.40 -21.70
C GLU A 946 -29.97 39.05 -22.68
N ASP A 947 -28.73 39.07 -22.18
CA ASP A 947 -27.55 38.54 -22.89
C ASP A 947 -27.36 37.06 -22.55
N HIS A 948 -28.32 36.26 -23.00
CA HIS A 948 -28.47 34.82 -22.78
C HIS A 948 -29.38 34.26 -23.89
N HIS A 949 -29.37 32.95 -24.12
CA HIS A 949 -30.39 32.33 -24.96
C HIS A 949 -31.79 32.58 -24.40
N ARG A 950 -32.80 32.59 -25.26
CA ARG A 950 -34.17 32.92 -24.83
C ARG A 950 -34.76 31.88 -23.89
N ASP A 951 -34.38 30.61 -24.06
CA ASP A 951 -34.94 29.50 -23.32
C ASP A 951 -34.29 29.36 -21.93
N GLY A 952 -35.12 29.29 -20.89
CA GLY A 952 -34.68 29.09 -19.51
C GLY A 952 -33.97 30.31 -18.88
N GLY A 953 -33.94 31.46 -19.54
CA GLY A 953 -33.32 32.69 -19.04
C GLY A 953 -34.20 33.54 -18.12
N LEU A 954 -33.90 34.83 -18.04
CA LEU A 954 -34.68 35.83 -17.30
C LEU A 954 -36.08 35.99 -17.90
N GLY A 955 -36.20 35.98 -19.23
CA GLY A 955 -37.46 36.09 -19.95
C GLY A 955 -38.47 35.05 -19.51
N ASP A 956 -38.06 33.79 -19.42
CA ASP A 956 -38.92 32.69 -18.98
C ASP A 956 -39.24 32.77 -17.48
N ALA A 957 -38.28 33.26 -16.67
CA ALA A 957 -38.50 33.49 -15.25
C ALA A 957 -39.62 34.51 -15.01
N VAL A 958 -39.54 35.66 -15.70
CA VAL A 958 -40.52 36.74 -15.60
C VAL A 958 -41.87 36.28 -16.17
N ALA A 959 -41.87 35.67 -17.36
CA ALA A 959 -43.10 35.19 -17.99
C ALA A 959 -43.88 34.20 -17.11
N ALA A 960 -43.19 33.31 -16.40
CA ALA A 960 -43.81 32.37 -15.48
C ALA A 960 -44.54 33.03 -14.30
N GLN A 961 -44.03 34.18 -13.82
CA GLN A 961 -44.59 34.88 -12.66
C GLN A 961 -45.69 35.88 -13.02
N VAL A 962 -45.53 36.63 -14.12
CA VAL A 962 -46.41 37.76 -14.45
C VAL A 962 -47.13 37.65 -15.80
N GLY A 963 -46.91 36.58 -16.57
CA GLY A 963 -47.53 36.41 -17.89
C GLY A 963 -49.07 36.32 -17.88
N ARG A 964 -49.70 36.15 -16.71
CA ARG A 964 -51.16 36.24 -16.53
C ARG A 964 -51.67 37.66 -16.27
N LEU A 965 -50.78 38.59 -15.89
CA LEU A 965 -51.11 39.96 -15.51
C LEU A 965 -50.83 40.97 -16.64
N GLY A 966 -49.84 40.68 -17.49
CA GLY A 966 -49.47 41.54 -18.61
C GLY A 966 -48.89 40.76 -19.78
N ARG A 967 -48.73 41.44 -20.92
CA ARG A 967 -48.04 40.86 -22.09
C ARG A 967 -46.54 40.86 -21.83
N VAL A 968 -45.89 39.71 -21.96
CA VAL A 968 -44.43 39.59 -21.80
C VAL A 968 -43.80 39.29 -23.16
N PHE A 969 -42.93 40.20 -23.61
CA PHE A 969 -42.09 40.06 -24.79
C PHE A 969 -40.65 39.80 -24.34
N GLN A 970 -39.87 39.09 -25.15
CA GLN A 970 -38.51 38.69 -24.80
C GLN A 970 -37.54 39.02 -25.94
N LEU A 971 -36.45 39.70 -25.62
CA LEU A 971 -35.28 39.89 -26.44
C LEU A 971 -34.11 39.15 -25.79
N GLY A 972 -33.56 38.18 -26.50
CA GLY A 972 -32.39 37.42 -26.08
C GLY A 972 -31.63 36.92 -27.30
N VAL A 973 -30.51 36.27 -27.07
CA VAL A 973 -29.60 35.80 -28.12
C VAL A 973 -30.28 34.73 -28.95
N SER A 974 -30.77 35.15 -30.13
CA SER A 974 -31.39 34.26 -31.11
C SER A 974 -30.40 33.85 -32.21
N GLY A 975 -30.34 32.57 -32.54
CA GLY A 975 -29.47 32.01 -33.57
C GLY A 975 -28.00 31.86 -33.13
N GLU A 976 -27.17 31.35 -34.04
CA GLU A 976 -25.77 31.03 -33.77
C GLU A 976 -24.94 32.30 -33.43
N PRO A 977 -24.28 32.35 -32.25
CA PRO A 977 -23.34 33.42 -31.92
C PRO A 977 -22.06 33.30 -32.76
N ARG A 978 -21.18 34.31 -32.70
CA ARG A 978 -19.89 34.31 -33.41
C ARG A 978 -18.94 35.33 -32.80
N SER A 979 -17.68 35.30 -33.22
CA SER A 979 -16.73 36.38 -32.91
C SER A 979 -17.13 37.70 -33.57
N GLY A 980 -16.98 38.79 -32.82
CA GLY A 980 -17.21 40.17 -33.24
C GLY A 980 -16.95 41.12 -32.08
N SER A 981 -16.99 42.44 -32.31
CA SER A 981 -16.98 43.37 -31.18
C SER A 981 -18.26 43.19 -30.35
N PRO A 982 -18.23 43.43 -29.03
CA PRO A 982 -19.43 43.36 -28.19
C PRO A 982 -20.62 44.15 -28.76
N GLU A 983 -20.35 45.35 -29.31
CA GLU A 983 -21.38 46.21 -29.89
C GLU A 983 -22.01 45.60 -31.14
N ASP A 984 -21.20 45.06 -32.07
CA ASP A 984 -21.69 44.42 -33.30
C ASP A 984 -22.52 43.17 -32.98
N LEU A 985 -22.12 42.43 -31.94
CA LEU A 985 -22.84 41.24 -31.49
C LEU A 985 -24.18 41.61 -30.85
N MET A 986 -24.22 42.61 -29.97
CA MET A 986 -25.48 43.09 -29.39
C MET A 986 -26.45 43.63 -30.46
N GLU A 987 -25.94 44.36 -31.45
CA GLU A 987 -26.74 44.84 -32.59
C GLU A 987 -27.28 43.68 -33.42
N ARG A 988 -26.43 42.70 -33.75
CA ARG A 988 -26.81 41.50 -34.52
C ARG A 988 -27.92 40.70 -33.83
N HIS A 989 -27.80 40.50 -32.52
CA HIS A 989 -28.72 39.68 -31.74
C HIS A 989 -29.87 40.50 -31.12
N ARG A 990 -30.03 41.76 -31.56
CA ARG A 990 -31.16 42.65 -31.23
C ARG A 990 -31.30 42.99 -29.74
N ILE A 991 -30.18 43.07 -29.05
CA ILE A 991 -30.11 43.45 -27.63
C ILE A 991 -29.28 44.72 -27.39
N SER A 992 -28.92 45.45 -28.45
CA SER A 992 -28.37 46.81 -28.38
C SER A 992 -29.46 47.82 -28.01
N GLY A 993 -29.07 48.99 -27.46
CA GLY A 993 -30.03 50.05 -27.12
C GLY A 993 -30.90 50.49 -28.30
N GLN A 994 -30.31 50.55 -29.51
CA GLN A 994 -31.06 50.89 -30.74
C GLN A 994 -32.08 49.81 -31.13
N GLN A 995 -31.76 48.53 -30.96
CA GLN A 995 -32.68 47.43 -31.32
C GLN A 995 -33.80 47.29 -30.29
N ILE A 996 -33.48 47.48 -29.00
CA ILE A 996 -34.48 47.51 -27.91
C ILE A 996 -35.45 48.68 -28.13
N GLU A 997 -34.95 49.87 -28.47
CA GLU A 997 -35.78 51.03 -28.83
C GLU A 997 -36.75 50.69 -29.98
N ARG A 998 -36.26 50.09 -31.06
CA ARG A 998 -37.08 49.70 -32.22
C ARG A 998 -38.19 48.71 -31.83
N GLU A 999 -37.85 47.69 -31.05
CA GLU A 999 -38.83 46.69 -30.62
C GLU A 999 -39.85 47.29 -29.64
N ALA A 1000 -39.40 48.12 -28.69
CA ALA A 1000 -40.27 48.81 -27.75
C ALA A 1000 -41.27 49.74 -28.45
N LEU A 1001 -40.84 50.49 -29.48
CA LEU A 1001 -41.74 51.30 -30.32
C LEU A 1001 -42.76 50.43 -31.06
N ALA A 1002 -42.34 49.28 -31.60
CA ALA A 1002 -43.22 48.35 -32.29
C ALA A 1002 -44.27 47.73 -31.36
N ILE A 1003 -43.90 47.43 -30.11
CA ILE A 1003 -44.81 46.92 -29.07
C ILE A 1003 -45.76 48.01 -28.55
N ALA A 1004 -45.28 49.25 -28.48
CA ALA A 1004 -46.06 50.39 -28.00
C ALA A 1004 -47.02 50.95 -29.07
N ALA A 1005 -46.76 50.76 -30.35
CA ALA A 1005 -47.67 51.16 -31.44
C ALA A 1005 -48.94 50.30 -31.43
#